data_AF-A0A954Y9I8-F1
#
_entry.id   AF-A0A954Y9I8-F1
#
_cell.length_a   1.000
_cell.length_b   1.000
_cell.length_c   1.000
_cell.angle_alpha   90.00
_cell.angle_beta   90.00
_cell.angle_gamma   90.00
#
_symmetry.space_group_name_H-M   'P 1'
#
loop_
_entity.id
_entity.type
_entity.pdbx_description
1 polymer ?
#
loop_
_entity_poly.entity_id
_entity_poly.type
_entity_poly.pdbx_seq_one_letter_code
_entity_poly.pdbx_strand_id
1 'polypeptide(L)'
;GASTLAVAPIVKANSAGNRTEVGDIMFSNAANWFFDPTERLDEEFSFTQTLFRDLDGATQGALFKLSDGTPPPELEVGYVGSATAGSGAQKRSDLLTTALHEIGHHLGVTNQFAAAKDEWSDNDYDLPGSLMRGGTAAARSNDGFGHLAGPSQLLLQPGLNAGTRILPSATDVFSAVAVSGWPAVGLKRQDFIAASGGNTWSAANWMGNYYPGETTDAYIRSRDFNPTVELVRNSTARNLFVGEDDNLSTNAYTLTVGETLEADGFNTDVYVNPGGQVIADQVLVKNGADLRNYGGHIVASGLTVQKSSALVGRTSTATVGVSESFVNDGTVIAQSGQLLIGGAATIWDLDGENDGGSLNATSGDIGFQMISPLHDPISGSVTVGAGHILASSQPFVFDSGARIYLHGGSTAGDAAKLNVNTTLVGNNAVMNVDGLAQVNAPFNMLAATVNLDAQAELELGYDAILTGSSFNMGAGATAAFEASTRITDSSFGASGAGSVKFNGETELYGGTVTVGGVVHQNGDVTVTLPTTIHGPGTWDMDGDDGNTVWFVNNNLTLNTARLENGANQRFDGRIELGGSGTTLSVSTGSPWTMDGRLSLQDGTAVSGSSQMSVTGELYAGSGDIDAPVAFEANSSVVV
;
A
#
# COMPACT_ATOMS: atom_id res chain seq x y z
N GLY A 1 -12.24 -7.11 -57.61
CA GLY A 1 -13.31 -6.11 -57.53
C GLY A 1 -13.60 -5.91 -56.08
N ALA A 2 -13.25 -4.74 -55.54
CA ALA A 2 -13.60 -4.41 -54.17
C ALA A 2 -15.13 -4.30 -54.12
N SER A 3 -15.80 -5.23 -53.46
CA SER A 3 -17.18 -5.01 -53.05
C SER A 3 -17.13 -3.85 -52.07
N THR A 4 -17.67 -2.70 -52.44
CA THR A 4 -17.93 -1.62 -51.50
C THR A 4 -18.73 -2.19 -50.33
N LEU A 5 -18.15 -2.13 -49.14
CA LEU A 5 -18.76 -2.68 -47.93
C LEU A 5 -20.03 -1.88 -47.58
N ALA A 6 -19.97 -0.56 -47.74
CA ALA A 6 -21.10 0.34 -47.70
C ALA A 6 -20.97 1.45 -48.75
N VAL A 7 -22.06 2.21 -48.95
CA VAL A 7 -22.07 3.46 -49.74
C VAL A 7 -22.93 4.48 -49.00
N ALA A 8 -22.40 5.69 -48.84
CA ALA A 8 -23.09 6.85 -48.29
C ALA A 8 -23.47 7.89 -49.37
N PRO A 9 -24.60 7.74 -50.10
CA PRO A 9 -25.08 8.82 -50.96
C PRO A 9 -25.56 10.02 -50.12
N ILE A 10 -25.00 11.20 -50.39
CA ILE A 10 -25.48 12.45 -49.76
C ILE A 10 -26.82 12.84 -50.39
N VAL A 11 -27.88 12.78 -49.58
CA VAL A 11 -29.21 13.30 -49.95
C VAL A 11 -29.28 14.76 -49.50
N LYS A 12 -29.84 15.65 -50.34
CA LYS A 12 -30.03 17.06 -49.97
C LYS A 12 -30.72 17.16 -48.61
N ALA A 13 -30.12 17.90 -47.66
CA ALA A 13 -30.66 18.11 -46.33
C ALA A 13 -32.14 18.53 -46.41
N ASN A 14 -33.04 17.63 -46.01
CA ASN A 14 -34.46 17.92 -45.91
C ASN A 14 -34.76 18.24 -44.46
N SER A 15 -34.90 19.53 -44.14
CA SER A 15 -35.29 19.97 -42.80
C SER A 15 -36.82 19.84 -42.66
N ALA A 16 -37.27 18.65 -42.26
CA ALA A 16 -38.64 18.40 -41.83
C ALA A 16 -38.68 18.17 -40.31
N GLY A 17 -38.98 19.22 -39.54
CA GLY A 17 -38.99 19.20 -38.07
C GLY A 17 -37.63 19.52 -37.43
N ASN A 18 -37.49 19.30 -36.12
CA ASN A 18 -36.25 19.52 -35.34
C ASN A 18 -35.13 18.49 -35.65
N ARG A 19 -35.14 17.86 -36.84
CA ARG A 19 -34.12 16.89 -37.27
C ARG A 19 -33.59 17.27 -38.64
N THR A 20 -32.27 17.25 -38.75
CA THR A 20 -31.54 17.39 -40.02
C THR A 20 -31.06 16.03 -40.44
N GLU A 21 -31.53 15.55 -41.59
CA GLU A 21 -31.01 14.35 -42.25
C GLU A 21 -29.85 14.76 -43.16
N VAL A 22 -28.69 14.12 -43.01
CA VAL A 22 -27.44 14.48 -43.72
C VAL A 22 -27.06 13.46 -44.82
N GLY A 23 -27.74 12.32 -44.87
CA GLY A 23 -27.63 11.31 -45.91
C GLY A 23 -28.06 9.92 -45.45
N ASP A 24 -28.01 8.97 -46.38
CA ASP A 24 -28.33 7.56 -46.15
C ASP A 24 -27.05 6.72 -46.15
N ILE A 25 -26.96 5.71 -45.28
CA ILE A 25 -25.87 4.73 -45.30
C ILE A 25 -26.44 3.37 -45.68
N MET A 26 -25.95 2.80 -46.78
CA MET A 26 -26.39 1.49 -47.27
C MET A 26 -25.28 0.46 -47.09
N PHE A 27 -25.57 -0.62 -46.34
CA PHE A 27 -24.64 -1.73 -46.13
C PHE A 27 -24.86 -2.86 -47.12
N SER A 28 -23.77 -3.45 -47.62
CA SER A 28 -23.81 -4.60 -48.50
C SER A 28 -24.38 -5.83 -47.78
N ASN A 29 -25.38 -6.48 -48.35
CA ASN A 29 -25.91 -7.74 -47.82
C ASN A 29 -25.01 -8.96 -48.13
N ALA A 30 -23.96 -8.77 -48.92
CA ALA A 30 -23.01 -9.81 -49.28
C ALA A 30 -21.79 -9.87 -48.33
N ALA A 31 -21.62 -8.86 -47.46
CA ALA A 31 -20.52 -8.81 -46.51
C ALA A 31 -20.82 -9.66 -45.26
N ASN A 32 -19.77 -10.27 -44.71
CA ASN A 32 -19.85 -11.05 -43.48
C ASN A 32 -19.73 -10.13 -42.26
N TRP A 33 -20.81 -9.41 -41.96
CA TRP A 33 -20.86 -8.42 -40.88
C TRP A 33 -20.78 -9.03 -39.50
N PHE A 34 -20.01 -8.44 -38.60
CA PHE A 34 -20.15 -8.63 -37.16
C PHE A 34 -21.08 -7.56 -36.57
N PHE A 35 -22.05 -8.01 -35.78
CA PHE A 35 -22.93 -7.15 -34.99
C PHE A 35 -22.53 -7.35 -33.54
N ASP A 36 -21.90 -6.35 -32.95
CA ASP A 36 -21.44 -6.43 -31.57
C ASP A 36 -22.63 -6.24 -30.62
N PRO A 37 -22.93 -7.23 -29.76
CA PRO A 37 -24.00 -7.11 -28.77
C PRO A 37 -23.64 -6.18 -27.59
N THR A 38 -22.38 -5.77 -27.48
CA THR A 38 -21.77 -5.05 -26.37
C THR A 38 -20.92 -3.87 -26.86
N GLU A 39 -21.41 -3.14 -27.87
CA GLU A 39 -20.62 -2.14 -28.61
C GLU A 39 -20.11 -0.96 -27.76
N ARG A 40 -20.65 -0.79 -26.55
CA ARG A 40 -20.22 0.24 -25.59
C ARG A 40 -19.11 -0.25 -24.65
N LEU A 41 -18.95 -1.56 -24.51
CA LEU A 41 -18.00 -2.20 -23.62
C LEU A 41 -16.81 -2.78 -24.40
N ASP A 42 -16.95 -2.96 -25.71
CA ASP A 42 -15.87 -3.38 -26.60
C ASP A 42 -15.24 -4.76 -26.24
N GLU A 43 -15.97 -5.61 -25.50
CA GLU A 43 -15.47 -6.89 -24.95
C GLU A 43 -14.88 -7.87 -26.00
N GLU A 44 -15.30 -7.71 -27.25
CA GLU A 44 -14.91 -8.54 -28.38
C GLU A 44 -13.57 -8.14 -29.02
N PHE A 45 -13.00 -6.99 -28.60
CA PHE A 45 -11.79 -6.38 -29.18
C PHE A 45 -10.81 -5.91 -28.10
N SER A 46 -9.51 -6.07 -28.38
CA SER A 46 -8.42 -5.47 -27.59
C SER A 46 -7.88 -4.24 -28.34
N PHE A 47 -8.05 -3.06 -27.76
CA PHE A 47 -7.70 -1.80 -28.38
C PHE A 47 -6.27 -1.34 -28.11
N THR A 48 -5.71 -0.62 -29.09
CA THR A 48 -4.45 0.10 -28.96
C THR A 48 -4.62 1.49 -29.55
N GLN A 49 -4.26 2.50 -28.75
CA GLN A 49 -4.13 3.87 -29.21
C GLN A 49 -2.76 4.04 -29.87
N THR A 50 -2.73 4.73 -31.00
CA THR A 50 -1.48 5.15 -31.67
C THR A 50 -1.43 6.67 -31.67
N LEU A 51 -0.33 7.24 -31.17
CA LEU A 51 -0.08 8.67 -31.19
C LEU A 51 0.87 9.02 -32.33
N PHE A 52 0.88 10.28 -32.74
CA PHE A 52 1.76 10.77 -33.82
C PHE A 52 3.23 10.44 -33.55
N ARG A 53 3.68 10.54 -32.29
CA ARG A 53 5.05 10.20 -31.87
C ARG A 53 5.40 8.73 -31.95
N ASP A 54 4.42 7.84 -32.00
CA ASP A 54 4.65 6.38 -32.05
C ASP A 54 4.90 5.90 -33.49
N LEU A 55 4.66 6.77 -34.47
CA LEU A 55 4.88 6.50 -35.88
C LEU A 55 6.35 6.71 -36.27
N ASP A 56 6.85 5.89 -37.20
CA ASP A 56 8.12 6.20 -37.86
C ASP A 56 7.99 7.44 -38.77
N GLY A 57 9.10 8.11 -39.05
CA GLY A 57 9.11 9.36 -39.82
C GLY A 57 8.56 9.22 -41.25
N ALA A 58 8.65 8.02 -41.85
CA ALA A 58 8.07 7.76 -43.17
C ALA A 58 6.54 7.75 -43.11
N THR A 59 5.99 7.11 -42.07
CA THR A 59 4.56 7.02 -41.80
C THR A 59 3.99 8.37 -41.39
N GLN A 60 4.71 9.14 -40.56
CA GLN A 60 4.37 10.54 -40.26
C GLN A 60 4.26 11.39 -41.53
N GLY A 61 5.24 11.30 -42.43
CA GLY A 61 5.23 12.05 -43.70
C GLY A 61 4.20 11.57 -44.72
N ALA A 62 3.73 10.32 -44.60
CA ALA A 62 2.67 9.76 -45.43
C ALA A 62 1.26 10.14 -44.95
N LEU A 63 1.09 10.30 -43.63
CA LEU A 63 -0.16 10.72 -42.98
C LEU A 63 -0.32 12.24 -42.97
N PHE A 64 0.76 12.98 -42.74
CA PHE A 64 0.72 14.42 -42.54
C PHE A 64 1.59 15.15 -43.55
N LYS A 65 1.17 16.35 -43.93
CA LYS A 65 1.98 17.27 -44.74
C LYS A 65 2.87 18.09 -43.83
N LEU A 66 3.99 17.50 -43.43
CA LEU A 66 4.91 18.08 -42.43
C LEU A 66 5.53 19.44 -42.85
N SER A 67 5.43 19.84 -44.13
CA SER A 67 5.82 21.18 -44.58
C SER A 67 4.93 22.29 -44.04
N ASP A 68 3.70 21.95 -43.65
CA ASP A 68 2.67 22.92 -43.25
C ASP A 68 2.60 23.03 -41.72
N GLY A 69 3.35 22.16 -41.04
CA GLY A 69 3.54 22.13 -39.60
C GLY A 69 3.63 20.69 -39.09
N THR A 70 4.04 20.53 -37.84
CA THR A 70 4.17 19.22 -37.21
C THR A 70 3.06 19.07 -36.16
N PRO A 71 2.24 18.00 -36.23
CA PRO A 71 1.29 17.69 -35.17
C PRO A 71 1.95 17.63 -33.79
N PRO A 72 1.22 17.94 -32.70
CA PRO A 72 1.75 17.66 -31.37
C PRO A 72 2.01 16.15 -31.22
N PRO A 73 3.06 15.75 -30.49
CA PRO A 73 3.40 14.34 -30.25
C PRO A 73 2.23 13.50 -29.73
N GLU A 74 1.34 14.12 -28.95
CA GLU A 74 0.15 13.52 -28.32
C GLU A 74 -1.05 13.37 -29.26
N LEU A 75 -1.00 13.85 -30.51
CA LEU A 75 -2.12 13.72 -31.43
C LEU A 75 -2.43 12.24 -31.67
N GLU A 76 -3.65 11.81 -31.31
CA GLU A 76 -4.13 10.48 -31.63
C GLU A 76 -4.35 10.34 -33.14
N VAL A 77 -3.64 9.38 -33.75
CA VAL A 77 -3.68 9.07 -35.18
C VAL A 77 -4.40 7.75 -35.47
N GLY A 78 -4.74 6.98 -34.45
CA GLY A 78 -5.48 5.74 -34.61
C GLY A 78 -5.93 5.12 -33.28
N TYR A 79 -7.06 4.44 -33.32
CA TYR A 79 -7.57 3.63 -32.21
C TYR A 79 -8.13 2.33 -32.76
N VAL A 80 -7.30 1.28 -32.70
CA VAL A 80 -7.54 0.03 -33.42
C VAL A 80 -7.68 -1.12 -32.44
N GLY A 81 -8.81 -1.82 -32.52
CA GLY A 81 -9.15 -3.03 -31.80
C GLY A 81 -8.88 -4.27 -32.65
N SER A 82 -8.12 -5.23 -32.12
CA SER A 82 -8.01 -6.57 -32.69
C SER A 82 -9.01 -7.50 -32.02
N ALA A 83 -9.77 -8.27 -32.81
CA ALA A 83 -10.74 -9.22 -32.28
C ALA A 83 -10.06 -10.22 -31.34
N THR A 84 -10.60 -10.37 -30.14
CA THR A 84 -10.13 -11.32 -29.14
C THR A 84 -10.21 -12.74 -29.71
N ALA A 85 -9.23 -13.60 -29.36
CA ALA A 85 -9.20 -14.95 -29.90
C ALA A 85 -10.47 -15.74 -29.54
N GLY A 86 -11.16 -16.30 -30.53
CA GLY A 86 -12.41 -17.05 -30.34
C GLY A 86 -13.66 -16.18 -30.22
N SER A 87 -13.53 -14.86 -30.30
CA SER A 87 -14.66 -13.93 -30.25
C SER A 87 -15.52 -14.01 -31.53
N GLY A 88 -16.76 -13.55 -31.43
CA GLY A 88 -17.70 -13.51 -32.55
C GLY A 88 -17.25 -12.58 -33.67
N ALA A 89 -16.40 -11.61 -33.37
CA ALA A 89 -15.80 -10.66 -34.31
C ALA A 89 -14.73 -11.29 -35.22
N GLN A 90 -14.15 -12.42 -34.82
CA GLN A 90 -13.01 -13.01 -35.53
C GLN A 90 -13.38 -13.34 -36.99
N LYS A 91 -12.58 -12.85 -37.95
CA LYS A 91 -12.77 -13.05 -39.41
C LYS A 91 -14.06 -12.46 -39.99
N ARG A 92 -14.67 -11.49 -39.30
CA ARG A 92 -15.85 -10.74 -39.79
C ARG A 92 -15.51 -9.25 -39.93
N SER A 93 -16.22 -8.55 -40.81
CA SER A 93 -16.09 -7.10 -40.94
C SER A 93 -16.91 -6.43 -39.84
N ASP A 94 -16.32 -5.51 -39.08
CA ASP A 94 -17.04 -4.80 -38.02
C ASP A 94 -18.03 -3.79 -38.62
N LEU A 95 -19.31 -3.98 -38.34
CA LEU A 95 -20.36 -3.12 -38.88
C LEU A 95 -20.29 -1.72 -38.27
N LEU A 96 -19.96 -1.60 -36.97
CA LEU A 96 -19.87 -0.33 -36.29
C LEU A 96 -18.76 0.54 -36.89
N THR A 97 -17.55 0.01 -37.08
CA THR A 97 -16.47 0.74 -37.75
C THR A 97 -16.88 1.21 -39.14
N THR A 98 -17.52 0.34 -39.95
CA THR A 98 -17.97 0.77 -41.28
C THR A 98 -19.02 1.87 -41.17
N ALA A 99 -19.99 1.75 -40.27
CA ALA A 99 -21.00 2.78 -40.06
C ALA A 99 -20.38 4.12 -39.67
N LEU A 100 -19.41 4.12 -38.75
CA LEU A 100 -18.71 5.32 -38.31
C LEU A 100 -17.87 5.96 -39.43
N HIS A 101 -17.23 5.14 -40.28
CA HIS A 101 -16.50 5.61 -41.47
C HIS A 101 -17.43 6.39 -42.40
N GLU A 102 -18.58 5.80 -42.76
CA GLU A 102 -19.57 6.43 -43.64
C GLU A 102 -20.20 7.67 -43.00
N ILE A 103 -20.42 7.67 -41.67
CA ILE A 103 -20.83 8.87 -40.93
C ILE A 103 -19.78 9.99 -41.07
N GLY A 104 -18.49 9.66 -41.01
CA GLY A 104 -17.42 10.65 -41.16
C GLY A 104 -17.43 11.37 -42.51
N HIS A 105 -17.75 10.66 -43.60
CA HIS A 105 -18.00 11.29 -44.90
C HIS A 105 -19.15 12.31 -44.83
N HIS A 106 -20.26 11.94 -44.19
CA HIS A 106 -21.41 12.85 -44.01
C HIS A 106 -21.13 14.04 -43.08
N LEU A 107 -20.12 13.94 -42.21
CA LEU A 107 -19.74 15.01 -41.28
C LEU A 107 -18.71 15.99 -41.84
N GLY A 108 -18.16 15.75 -43.03
CA GLY A 108 -17.30 16.73 -43.68
C GLY A 108 -16.14 16.17 -44.47
N VAL A 109 -15.73 14.92 -44.22
CA VAL A 109 -14.56 14.35 -44.88
C VAL A 109 -14.98 13.74 -46.22
N THR A 110 -15.36 14.60 -47.17
CA THR A 110 -15.84 14.21 -48.50
C THR A 110 -15.64 15.35 -49.49
N ASN A 111 -15.32 15.04 -50.75
CA ASN A 111 -15.22 16.07 -51.79
C ASN A 111 -16.58 16.62 -52.26
N GLN A 112 -17.69 16.08 -51.73
CA GLN A 112 -19.04 16.41 -52.18
C GLN A 112 -19.60 17.69 -51.54
N PHE A 113 -19.04 18.12 -50.41
CA PHE A 113 -19.39 19.41 -49.80
C PHE A 113 -18.49 20.52 -50.35
N ALA A 114 -19.07 21.68 -50.66
CA ALA A 114 -18.31 22.82 -51.18
C ALA A 114 -17.19 23.25 -50.22
N ALA A 115 -17.49 23.35 -48.92
CA ALA A 115 -16.50 23.69 -47.89
C ALA A 115 -15.36 22.66 -47.82
N ALA A 116 -15.67 21.37 -47.95
CA ALA A 116 -14.66 20.31 -47.95
C ALA A 116 -13.84 20.25 -49.23
N LYS A 117 -14.43 20.69 -50.36
CA LYS A 117 -13.72 20.79 -51.64
C LYS A 117 -12.71 21.93 -51.64
N ASP A 118 -13.06 23.05 -51.00
CA ASP A 118 -12.15 24.18 -50.83
C ASP A 118 -10.98 23.78 -49.92
N GLU A 119 -11.29 23.07 -48.84
CA GLU A 119 -10.31 22.49 -47.92
C GLU A 119 -9.36 21.51 -48.63
N TRP A 120 -9.89 20.61 -49.46
CA TRP A 120 -9.11 19.60 -50.18
C TRP A 120 -8.24 20.16 -51.33
N SER A 121 -8.26 21.47 -51.62
CA SER A 121 -7.70 22.03 -52.86
C SER A 121 -6.19 21.79 -53.05
N ASP A 122 -5.46 21.49 -51.99
CA ASP A 122 -4.05 21.11 -51.97
C ASP A 122 -3.78 19.67 -51.47
N ASN A 123 -4.83 18.83 -51.40
CA ASN A 123 -4.85 17.40 -51.08
C ASN A 123 -4.63 17.04 -49.60
N ASP A 124 -5.07 17.88 -48.68
CA ASP A 124 -5.11 17.58 -47.26
C ASP A 124 -6.34 18.19 -46.57
N TYR A 125 -6.36 18.09 -45.25
CA TYR A 125 -7.31 18.74 -44.35
C TYR A 125 -6.49 19.48 -43.28
N ASP A 126 -6.53 20.81 -43.28
CA ASP A 126 -5.93 21.71 -42.30
C ASP A 126 -6.62 21.55 -40.95
N LEU A 127 -5.97 20.79 -40.07
CA LEU A 127 -6.49 20.52 -38.75
C LEU A 127 -6.51 21.83 -37.93
N PRO A 128 -7.64 22.20 -37.29
CA PRO A 128 -7.73 23.48 -36.61
C PRO A 128 -6.76 23.57 -35.43
N GLY A 129 -5.78 24.47 -35.53
CA GLY A 129 -4.74 24.58 -34.50
C GLY A 129 -5.27 24.90 -33.11
N SER A 130 -6.42 25.57 -32.99
CA SER A 130 -7.09 25.81 -31.70
C SER A 130 -7.46 24.53 -30.94
N LEU A 131 -7.56 23.39 -31.62
CA LEU A 131 -7.83 22.07 -31.01
C LEU A 131 -6.56 21.31 -30.63
N MET A 132 -5.39 21.81 -31.05
CA MET A 132 -4.08 21.14 -30.97
C MET A 132 -2.97 22.11 -30.55
N ARG A 133 -3.13 22.82 -29.43
CA ARG A 133 -2.07 23.69 -28.84
C ARG A 133 -1.66 24.88 -29.71
N GLY A 134 -2.49 25.28 -30.67
CA GLY A 134 -2.13 26.28 -31.67
C GLY A 134 -1.17 25.78 -32.75
N GLY A 135 -0.85 24.47 -32.74
CA GLY A 135 -0.04 23.85 -33.79
C GLY A 135 -0.74 23.86 -35.14
N THR A 136 0.03 23.93 -36.22
CA THR A 136 -0.49 23.75 -37.58
C THR A 136 -0.16 22.33 -38.01
N ALA A 137 -1.14 21.61 -38.53
CA ALA A 137 -0.93 20.30 -39.14
C ALA A 137 -2.02 20.06 -40.17
N ALA A 138 -1.68 19.35 -41.24
CA ALA A 138 -2.63 18.97 -42.26
C ALA A 138 -2.58 17.45 -42.49
N ALA A 139 -3.74 16.79 -42.36
CA ALA A 139 -3.89 15.36 -42.61
C ALA A 139 -4.05 15.13 -44.12
N ARG A 140 -3.14 14.38 -44.73
CA ARG A 140 -3.15 14.13 -46.18
C ARG A 140 -4.39 13.36 -46.58
N SER A 141 -4.90 13.65 -47.77
CA SER A 141 -5.96 12.86 -48.39
C SER A 141 -5.39 11.83 -49.37
N ASN A 142 -5.96 10.63 -49.38
CA ASN A 142 -5.46 9.51 -50.22
C ASN A 142 -6.07 9.52 -51.62
N ASP A 143 -7.31 9.98 -51.71
CA ASP A 143 -8.06 9.98 -52.94
C ASP A 143 -8.99 11.18 -52.98
N GLY A 144 -9.41 11.55 -54.18
CA GLY A 144 -10.34 12.65 -54.35
C GLY A 144 -11.75 12.35 -53.84
N PHE A 145 -11.97 11.35 -52.97
CA PHE A 145 -13.31 10.95 -52.49
C PHE A 145 -13.54 11.23 -51.00
N GLY A 146 -12.54 11.75 -50.27
CA GLY A 146 -12.68 12.06 -48.84
C GLY A 146 -12.12 11.00 -47.92
N HIS A 147 -11.12 10.25 -48.37
CA HIS A 147 -10.34 9.40 -47.49
C HIS A 147 -9.04 10.08 -47.05
N LEU A 148 -8.59 9.74 -45.84
CA LEU A 148 -7.29 10.13 -45.32
C LEU A 148 -6.20 9.17 -45.83
N ALA A 149 -5.02 9.70 -46.13
CA ALA A 149 -3.84 8.95 -46.54
C ALA A 149 -3.14 8.36 -45.32
N GLY A 150 -2.58 7.15 -45.46
CA GLY A 150 -1.78 6.52 -44.42
C GLY A 150 -2.06 5.03 -44.22
N PRO A 151 -1.49 4.43 -43.15
CA PRO A 151 -1.75 3.04 -42.79
C PRO A 151 -3.21 2.84 -42.35
N SER A 152 -3.64 1.57 -42.27
CA SER A 152 -5.01 1.15 -41.93
C SER A 152 -5.39 1.37 -40.45
N GLN A 153 -4.96 2.48 -39.86
CA GLN A 153 -5.19 2.85 -38.46
C GLN A 153 -6.20 4.00 -38.30
N LEU A 154 -6.36 4.83 -39.33
CA LEU A 154 -7.37 5.88 -39.38
C LEU A 154 -8.73 5.30 -39.73
N LEU A 155 -9.79 5.81 -39.11
CA LEU A 155 -11.14 5.39 -39.43
C LEU A 155 -11.46 5.71 -40.90
N LEU A 156 -11.04 6.87 -41.40
CA LEU A 156 -11.35 7.36 -42.75
C LEU A 156 -10.38 6.89 -43.85
N GLN A 157 -9.62 5.81 -43.59
CA GLN A 157 -8.82 5.13 -44.61
C GLN A 157 -9.70 4.09 -45.35
N PRO A 158 -9.52 3.88 -46.67
CA PRO A 158 -10.33 2.93 -47.41
C PRO A 158 -9.89 1.49 -47.11
N GLY A 159 -10.82 0.71 -46.55
CA GLY A 159 -10.68 -0.73 -46.38
C GLY A 159 -10.55 -1.15 -44.93
N LEU A 160 -11.32 -2.17 -44.55
CA LEU A 160 -11.31 -2.75 -43.21
C LEU A 160 -10.91 -4.21 -43.28
N ASN A 161 -9.92 -4.58 -42.47
CA ASN A 161 -9.54 -5.97 -42.30
C ASN A 161 -10.59 -6.69 -41.43
N ALA A 162 -10.84 -7.96 -41.74
CA ALA A 162 -11.74 -8.78 -40.95
C ALA A 162 -11.13 -9.06 -39.56
N GLY A 163 -11.93 -8.99 -38.51
CA GLY A 163 -11.47 -9.10 -37.12
C GLY A 163 -10.80 -7.83 -36.59
N THR A 164 -11.04 -6.68 -37.22
CA THR A 164 -10.54 -5.37 -36.76
C THR A 164 -11.72 -4.43 -36.53
N ARG A 165 -11.67 -3.72 -35.41
CA ARG A 165 -12.50 -2.53 -35.14
C ARG A 165 -11.60 -1.31 -35.16
N ILE A 166 -12.02 -0.25 -35.83
CA ILE A 166 -11.41 1.07 -35.76
C ILE A 166 -12.48 2.02 -35.24
N LEU A 167 -12.14 2.83 -34.25
CA LEU A 167 -13.00 3.93 -33.78
C LEU A 167 -12.39 5.26 -34.19
N PRO A 168 -13.18 6.36 -34.25
CA PRO A 168 -12.68 7.67 -34.61
C PRO A 168 -11.49 8.06 -33.72
N SER A 169 -10.37 8.39 -34.37
CA SER A 169 -9.23 9.06 -33.72
C SER A 169 -9.46 10.56 -33.64
N ALA A 170 -8.66 11.28 -32.83
CA ALA A 170 -8.62 12.74 -32.87
C ALA A 170 -8.36 13.28 -34.28
N THR A 171 -7.47 12.64 -35.05
CA THR A 171 -7.16 13.03 -36.44
C THR A 171 -8.38 12.92 -37.36
N ASP A 172 -9.15 11.82 -37.27
CA ASP A 172 -10.39 11.65 -38.05
C ASP A 172 -11.41 12.74 -37.71
N VAL A 173 -11.60 13.01 -36.42
CA VAL A 173 -12.55 14.02 -35.93
C VAL A 173 -12.13 15.43 -36.37
N PHE A 174 -10.85 15.79 -36.21
CA PHE A 174 -10.36 17.12 -36.58
C PHE A 174 -10.40 17.38 -38.08
N SER A 175 -10.22 16.35 -38.91
CA SER A 175 -10.40 16.47 -40.37
C SER A 175 -11.85 16.81 -40.72
N ALA A 176 -12.83 16.24 -40.02
CA ALA A 176 -14.24 16.63 -40.16
C ALA A 176 -14.51 18.04 -39.64
N VAL A 177 -13.83 18.45 -38.56
CA VAL A 177 -13.97 19.80 -37.98
C VAL A 177 -13.39 20.88 -38.89
N ALA A 178 -12.30 20.62 -39.60
CA ALA A 178 -11.70 21.56 -40.57
C ALA A 178 -12.76 22.09 -41.55
N VAL A 179 -13.66 21.21 -41.98
CA VAL A 179 -14.79 21.55 -42.87
C VAL A 179 -15.97 22.15 -42.10
N SER A 180 -16.32 21.56 -40.95
CA SER A 180 -17.54 21.92 -40.21
C SER A 180 -17.42 23.22 -39.39
N GLY A 181 -16.21 23.67 -39.09
CA GLY A 181 -15.93 24.90 -38.35
C GLY A 181 -16.31 24.85 -36.87
N TRP A 182 -16.35 23.67 -36.24
CA TRP A 182 -16.64 23.57 -34.80
C TRP A 182 -15.48 24.14 -33.96
N PRO A 183 -15.74 25.11 -33.06
CA PRO A 183 -14.67 25.76 -32.28
C PRO A 183 -14.12 24.89 -31.14
N ALA A 184 -14.84 23.81 -30.80
CA ALA A 184 -14.47 22.83 -29.80
C ALA A 184 -15.19 21.50 -30.09
N VAL A 185 -14.55 20.39 -29.72
CA VAL A 185 -15.11 19.04 -29.85
C VAL A 185 -14.67 18.19 -28.67
N GLY A 186 -15.64 17.56 -28.00
CA GLY A 186 -15.34 16.58 -26.96
C GLY A 186 -14.92 15.27 -27.61
N LEU A 187 -13.67 14.86 -27.39
CA LEU A 187 -13.19 13.56 -27.83
C LEU A 187 -13.47 12.51 -26.74
N LYS A 188 -13.57 11.24 -27.16
CA LYS A 188 -13.69 10.12 -26.22
C LYS A 188 -12.38 9.85 -25.46
N ARG A 189 -11.25 10.12 -26.11
CA ARG A 189 -9.91 10.07 -25.56
C ARG A 189 -9.28 11.43 -25.77
N GLN A 190 -8.88 12.10 -24.69
CA GLN A 190 -8.33 13.45 -24.73
C GLN A 190 -6.96 13.48 -24.07
N ASP A 191 -5.97 13.90 -24.83
CA ASP A 191 -4.64 14.17 -24.31
C ASP A 191 -4.50 15.64 -23.88
N PHE A 192 -3.80 15.84 -22.77
CA PHE A 192 -3.35 17.15 -22.32
C PHE A 192 -2.18 17.60 -23.20
N ILE A 193 -2.27 18.81 -23.74
CA ILE A 193 -1.31 19.34 -24.72
C ILE A 193 -0.69 20.67 -24.31
N ALA A 194 -1.04 21.22 -23.15
CA ALA A 194 -0.56 22.49 -22.56
C ALA A 194 -0.28 23.62 -23.58
N ALA A 195 -1.27 24.46 -23.88
CA ALA A 195 -1.03 25.66 -24.69
C ALA A 195 0.05 26.56 -24.07
N SER A 196 0.59 27.50 -24.86
CA SER A 196 1.63 28.47 -24.45
C SER A 196 1.24 29.41 -23.27
N GLY A 197 0.08 29.17 -22.63
CA GLY A 197 -0.44 29.90 -21.47
C GLY A 197 -0.39 29.16 -20.13
N GLY A 198 0.22 27.96 -20.05
CA GLY A 198 0.54 27.29 -18.78
C GLY A 198 -0.10 25.90 -18.59
N ASN A 199 0.15 25.30 -17.42
CA ASN A 199 -0.19 23.91 -17.13
C ASN A 199 -1.54 23.76 -16.40
N THR A 200 -2.51 24.64 -16.64
CA THR A 200 -3.79 24.58 -15.92
C THR A 200 -4.75 23.58 -16.58
N TRP A 201 -5.60 22.94 -15.78
CA TRP A 201 -6.72 22.12 -16.24
C TRP A 201 -7.81 23.03 -16.84
N SER A 202 -7.58 23.49 -18.06
CA SER A 202 -8.47 24.37 -18.82
C SER A 202 -8.79 23.74 -20.17
N ALA A 203 -9.97 24.04 -20.74
CA ALA A 203 -10.39 23.49 -22.04
C ALA A 203 -9.32 23.69 -23.13
N ALA A 204 -8.67 24.85 -23.16
CA ALA A 204 -7.65 25.21 -24.14
C ALA A 204 -6.38 24.34 -24.06
N ASN A 205 -6.16 23.65 -22.94
CA ASN A 205 -5.02 22.77 -22.73
C ASN A 205 -5.34 21.30 -22.99
N TRP A 206 -6.58 20.97 -23.34
CA TRP A 206 -7.01 19.64 -23.73
C TRP A 206 -7.24 19.57 -25.24
N MET A 207 -6.83 18.45 -25.84
CA MET A 207 -7.09 18.18 -27.24
C MET A 207 -8.58 18.28 -27.55
N GLY A 208 -8.94 19.08 -28.56
CA GLY A 208 -10.34 19.38 -28.91
C GLY A 208 -10.91 20.64 -28.25
N ASN A 209 -10.10 21.40 -27.47
CA ASN A 209 -10.51 22.62 -26.78
C ASN A 209 -11.76 22.41 -25.91
N TYR A 210 -11.83 21.27 -25.24
CA TYR A 210 -12.98 20.81 -24.45
C TYR A 210 -12.50 20.10 -23.19
N TYR A 211 -13.21 20.28 -22.07
CA TYR A 211 -12.83 19.62 -20.81
C TYR A 211 -13.15 18.13 -20.86
N PRO A 212 -12.29 17.27 -20.29
CA PRO A 212 -12.69 15.90 -19.98
C PRO A 212 -13.97 15.88 -19.13
N GLY A 213 -14.86 14.94 -19.43
CA GLY A 213 -16.09 14.68 -18.71
C GLY A 213 -16.16 13.25 -18.19
N GLU A 214 -17.27 12.89 -17.54
CA GLU A 214 -17.53 11.55 -16.96
C GLU A 214 -17.50 10.39 -17.98
N THR A 215 -17.44 10.67 -19.29
CA THR A 215 -17.38 9.65 -20.35
C THR A 215 -16.13 9.74 -21.21
N THR A 216 -15.13 10.52 -20.74
CA THR A 216 -13.89 10.80 -21.45
C THR A 216 -12.72 10.13 -20.74
N ASP A 217 -11.90 9.40 -21.49
CA ASP A 217 -10.58 8.97 -21.01
C ASP A 217 -9.60 10.12 -21.22
N ALA A 218 -9.01 10.58 -20.13
CA ALA A 218 -8.08 11.70 -20.12
C ALA A 218 -6.65 11.20 -19.92
N TYR A 219 -5.69 11.82 -20.60
CA TYR A 219 -4.28 11.46 -20.53
C TYR A 219 -3.41 12.69 -20.30
N ILE A 220 -2.54 12.63 -19.30
CA ILE A 220 -1.49 13.61 -19.00
C ILE A 220 -0.17 12.86 -19.17
N ARG A 221 0.47 13.00 -20.34
CA ARG A 221 1.64 12.21 -20.77
C ARG A 221 2.48 12.91 -21.84
N SER A 222 3.12 13.99 -21.44
CA SER A 222 3.77 14.97 -22.30
C SER A 222 5.30 14.82 -22.25
N ARG A 223 5.87 14.08 -23.20
CA ARG A 223 7.32 13.78 -23.20
C ARG A 223 8.25 14.99 -23.25
N ASP A 224 7.76 16.13 -23.72
CA ASP A 224 8.62 17.25 -24.08
C ASP A 224 8.79 18.31 -22.98
N PHE A 225 7.96 18.30 -21.93
CA PHE A 225 7.98 19.39 -20.94
C PHE A 225 7.55 19.05 -19.51
N ASN A 226 7.23 17.79 -19.20
CA ASN A 226 6.96 17.25 -17.84
C ASN A 226 6.13 18.20 -16.95
N PRO A 227 4.93 18.63 -17.37
CA PRO A 227 4.12 19.57 -16.62
C PRO A 227 3.66 18.99 -15.28
N THR A 228 3.49 19.88 -14.29
CA THR A 228 2.51 19.68 -13.23
C THR A 228 1.19 20.32 -13.66
N VAL A 229 0.20 19.50 -14.00
CA VAL A 229 -1.12 19.97 -14.39
C VAL A 229 -1.89 20.43 -13.16
N GLU A 230 -2.34 21.67 -13.14
CA GLU A 230 -2.98 22.29 -11.98
C GLU A 230 -4.49 22.42 -12.17
N LEU A 231 -5.28 21.81 -11.28
CA LEU A 231 -6.72 22.10 -11.25
C LEU A 231 -6.97 23.55 -10.87
N VAL A 232 -7.84 24.20 -11.64
CA VAL A 232 -8.34 25.56 -11.39
C VAL A 232 -9.85 25.58 -11.08
N ARG A 233 -10.47 24.41 -11.08
CA ARG A 233 -11.88 24.16 -10.77
C ARG A 233 -12.10 22.67 -10.53
N ASN A 234 -13.25 22.33 -9.94
CA ASN A 234 -13.69 20.95 -9.86
C ASN A 234 -13.81 20.35 -11.27
N SER A 235 -13.26 19.16 -11.44
CA SER A 235 -13.07 18.54 -12.75
C SER A 235 -13.40 17.05 -12.70
N THR A 236 -13.70 16.49 -13.86
CA THR A 236 -14.16 15.11 -14.00
C THR A 236 -13.44 14.39 -15.13
N ALA A 237 -13.29 13.08 -15.04
CA ALA A 237 -12.91 12.21 -16.14
C ALA A 237 -13.60 10.85 -15.96
N ARG A 238 -13.70 10.02 -17.01
CA ARG A 238 -14.03 8.59 -16.84
C ARG A 238 -12.82 7.86 -16.28
N ASN A 239 -11.75 7.81 -17.09
CA ASN A 239 -10.43 7.35 -16.70
C ASN A 239 -9.46 8.52 -16.78
N LEU A 240 -8.47 8.56 -15.90
CA LEU A 240 -7.36 9.51 -15.96
C LEU A 240 -6.04 8.78 -15.83
N PHE A 241 -5.21 8.87 -16.86
CA PHE A 241 -3.82 8.43 -16.85
C PHE A 241 -2.89 9.62 -16.66
N VAL A 242 -1.98 9.54 -15.70
CA VAL A 242 -0.87 10.47 -15.50
C VAL A 242 0.41 9.66 -15.61
N GLY A 243 1.33 10.05 -16.49
CA GLY A 243 2.57 9.30 -16.68
C GLY A 243 3.57 10.01 -17.57
N GLU A 244 4.62 9.28 -17.96
CA GLU A 244 5.72 9.81 -18.76
C GLU A 244 6.38 11.06 -18.14
N ASP A 245 6.71 11.00 -16.84
CA ASP A 245 7.30 12.09 -16.03
C ASP A 245 6.37 13.32 -15.82
N ASP A 246 5.10 13.26 -16.25
CA ASP A 246 4.12 14.30 -15.96
C ASP A 246 3.53 14.15 -14.56
N ASN A 247 2.96 15.25 -14.07
CA ASN A 247 2.41 15.35 -12.73
C ASN A 247 1.01 16.00 -12.75
N LEU A 248 0.24 15.78 -11.69
CA LEU A 248 -1.09 16.37 -11.49
C LEU A 248 -1.18 16.99 -10.10
N SER A 249 -1.79 18.17 -9.98
CA SER A 249 -2.05 18.85 -8.72
C SER A 249 -3.53 19.22 -8.62
N THR A 250 -4.19 18.79 -7.53
CA THR A 250 -5.59 19.15 -7.28
C THR A 250 -5.78 20.59 -6.83
N ASN A 251 -4.71 21.28 -6.42
CA ASN A 251 -4.80 22.54 -5.66
C ASN A 251 -5.87 22.42 -4.55
N ALA A 252 -6.83 23.34 -4.50
CA ALA A 252 -7.94 23.31 -3.54
C ALA A 252 -9.25 22.75 -4.16
N TYR A 253 -9.17 21.97 -5.23
CA TYR A 253 -10.33 21.52 -6.00
C TYR A 253 -10.54 20.01 -5.95
N THR A 254 -11.76 19.59 -6.29
CA THR A 254 -12.13 18.17 -6.40
C THR A 254 -11.89 17.65 -7.82
N LEU A 255 -11.20 16.53 -7.92
CA LEU A 255 -11.15 15.67 -9.10
C LEU A 255 -12.04 14.45 -8.88
N THR A 256 -13.01 14.24 -9.77
CA THR A 256 -13.81 13.01 -9.79
C THR A 256 -13.46 12.18 -11.01
N VAL A 257 -12.91 10.98 -10.81
CA VAL A 257 -12.62 10.01 -11.85
C VAL A 257 -13.64 8.88 -11.73
N GLY A 258 -14.47 8.67 -12.75
CA GLY A 258 -15.59 7.73 -12.66
C GLY A 258 -15.16 6.27 -12.48
N GLU A 259 -14.03 5.90 -13.09
CA GLU A 259 -13.45 4.56 -13.08
C GLU A 259 -12.04 4.67 -12.47
N THR A 260 -10.98 4.63 -13.30
CA THR A 260 -9.60 4.51 -12.82
C THR A 260 -8.81 5.81 -12.92
N LEU A 261 -8.22 6.24 -11.80
CA LEU A 261 -7.08 7.15 -11.76
C LEU A 261 -5.79 6.32 -11.71
N GLU A 262 -4.96 6.43 -12.74
CA GLU A 262 -3.68 5.74 -12.85
C GLU A 262 -2.52 6.75 -12.86
N ALA A 263 -1.56 6.56 -11.95
CA ALA A 263 -0.27 7.24 -11.94
C ALA A 263 0.82 6.20 -12.26
N ASP A 264 1.54 6.41 -13.37
CA ASP A 264 2.47 5.42 -13.93
C ASP A 264 3.79 6.05 -14.39
N GLY A 265 4.89 5.62 -13.75
CA GLY A 265 6.26 5.94 -14.16
C GLY A 265 7.06 6.72 -13.12
N PHE A 266 8.37 6.74 -13.29
CA PHE A 266 9.25 7.55 -12.45
C PHE A 266 8.95 9.05 -12.63
N ASN A 267 9.17 9.84 -11.56
CA ASN A 267 8.89 11.29 -11.52
C ASN A 267 7.45 11.69 -11.87
N THR A 268 6.51 10.73 -11.83
CA THR A 268 5.09 10.98 -11.96
C THR A 268 4.45 11.02 -10.59
N ASP A 269 3.99 12.21 -10.20
CA ASP A 269 3.33 12.46 -8.94
C ASP A 269 1.88 12.95 -9.15
N VAL A 270 0.96 12.46 -8.33
CA VAL A 270 -0.36 13.06 -8.13
C VAL A 270 -0.40 13.74 -6.76
N TYR A 271 -0.40 15.07 -6.76
CA TYR A 271 -0.47 15.91 -5.57
C TYR A 271 -1.92 16.21 -5.18
N VAL A 272 -2.32 15.78 -3.99
CA VAL A 272 -3.62 16.10 -3.38
C VAL A 272 -3.38 17.16 -2.30
N ASN A 273 -3.52 18.42 -2.70
CA ASN A 273 -3.16 19.59 -1.89
C ASN A 273 -4.22 19.93 -0.82
N PRO A 274 -3.89 20.79 0.18
CA PRO A 274 -4.86 21.23 1.18
C PRO A 274 -6.14 21.80 0.57
N GLY A 275 -7.30 21.27 1.02
CA GLY A 275 -8.62 21.62 0.48
C GLY A 275 -8.97 20.93 -0.84
N GLY A 276 -8.01 20.28 -1.50
CA GLY A 276 -8.23 19.46 -2.68
C GLY A 276 -8.74 18.06 -2.33
N GLN A 277 -9.40 17.43 -3.29
CA GLN A 277 -9.94 16.09 -3.14
C GLN A 277 -9.76 15.27 -4.42
N VAL A 278 -9.47 13.98 -4.27
CA VAL A 278 -9.59 12.97 -5.34
C VAL A 278 -10.71 12.01 -4.95
N ILE A 279 -11.65 11.79 -5.87
CA ILE A 279 -12.68 10.76 -5.78
C ILE A 279 -12.51 9.86 -7.00
N ALA A 280 -12.24 8.59 -6.80
CA ALA A 280 -12.14 7.62 -7.88
C ALA A 280 -12.83 6.30 -7.51
N ASP A 281 -13.20 5.48 -8.48
CA ASP A 281 -13.53 4.10 -8.16
C ASP A 281 -12.25 3.33 -7.84
N GLN A 282 -11.25 3.40 -8.73
CA GLN A 282 -9.94 2.79 -8.52
C GLN A 282 -8.83 3.83 -8.59
N VAL A 283 -7.86 3.73 -7.69
CA VAL A 283 -6.60 4.48 -7.75
C VAL A 283 -5.44 3.50 -7.84
N LEU A 284 -4.67 3.59 -8.92
CA LEU A 284 -3.51 2.74 -9.18
C LEU A 284 -2.24 3.59 -9.23
N VAL A 285 -1.25 3.26 -8.40
CA VAL A 285 0.05 3.93 -8.36
C VAL A 285 1.13 2.90 -8.68
N LYS A 286 1.84 3.04 -9.79
CA LYS A 286 2.77 2.01 -10.28
C LYS A 286 4.03 2.53 -10.95
N ASN A 287 4.97 1.61 -11.14
CA ASN A 287 6.23 1.79 -11.88
C ASN A 287 7.07 3.00 -11.43
N GLY A 288 7.08 3.33 -10.14
CA GLY A 288 7.86 4.44 -9.60
C GLY A 288 7.10 5.75 -9.42
N ALA A 289 5.79 5.76 -9.70
CA ALA A 289 4.95 6.92 -9.45
C ALA A 289 4.64 7.09 -7.94
N ASP A 290 4.32 8.31 -7.52
CA ASP A 290 3.86 8.58 -6.16
C ASP A 290 2.46 9.24 -6.14
N LEU A 291 1.63 8.80 -5.18
CA LEU A 291 0.42 9.50 -4.78
C LEU A 291 0.70 10.30 -3.52
N ARG A 292 0.71 11.63 -3.63
CA ARG A 292 1.20 12.54 -2.60
C ARG A 292 0.06 13.37 -2.01
N ASN A 293 -0.40 12.99 -0.84
CA ASN A 293 -1.44 13.71 -0.11
C ASN A 293 -0.82 14.75 0.84
N TYR A 294 -0.93 16.03 0.48
CA TYR A 294 -0.39 17.16 1.24
C TYR A 294 -1.42 17.80 2.18
N GLY A 295 -2.36 17.01 2.70
CA GLY A 295 -3.42 17.48 3.58
C GLY A 295 -4.78 17.64 2.92
N GLY A 296 -4.96 17.04 1.74
CA GLY A 296 -6.25 16.87 1.10
C GLY A 296 -6.92 15.54 1.46
N HIS A 297 -7.95 15.20 0.69
CA HIS A 297 -8.76 14.01 0.89
C HIS A 297 -8.72 13.10 -0.34
N ILE A 298 -8.39 11.83 -0.14
CA ILE A 298 -8.47 10.80 -1.18
C ILE A 298 -9.63 9.88 -0.81
N VAL A 299 -10.55 9.65 -1.75
CA VAL A 299 -11.67 8.72 -1.61
C VAL A 299 -11.64 7.77 -2.79
N ALA A 300 -11.43 6.48 -2.53
CA ALA A 300 -11.39 5.45 -3.55
C ALA A 300 -12.25 4.25 -3.14
N SER A 301 -12.81 3.51 -4.09
CA SER A 301 -13.31 2.16 -3.79
C SER A 301 -12.13 1.22 -3.54
N GLY A 302 -11.19 1.18 -4.48
CA GLY A 302 -9.91 0.48 -4.36
C GLY A 302 -8.70 1.41 -4.49
N LEU A 303 -7.69 1.19 -3.66
CA LEU A 303 -6.38 1.84 -3.78
C LEU A 303 -5.28 0.78 -3.81
N THR A 304 -4.50 0.75 -4.89
CA THR A 304 -3.35 -0.13 -5.04
C THR A 304 -2.08 0.69 -5.23
N VAL A 305 -1.10 0.48 -4.35
CA VAL A 305 0.26 1.01 -4.48
C VAL A 305 1.17 -0.15 -4.85
N GLN A 306 1.67 -0.18 -6.08
CA GLN A 306 2.53 -1.26 -6.55
C GLN A 306 3.98 -1.09 -6.09
N LYS A 307 4.76 -2.14 -6.28
CA LYS A 307 6.20 -2.12 -6.06
C LYS A 307 6.89 -0.92 -6.70
N SER A 308 7.85 -0.36 -5.96
CA SER A 308 8.62 0.84 -6.31
C SER A 308 7.82 2.15 -6.33
N SER A 309 6.51 2.13 -6.09
CA SER A 309 5.66 3.32 -5.94
C SER A 309 5.39 3.66 -4.48
N ALA A 310 4.89 4.88 -4.23
CA ALA A 310 4.57 5.31 -2.87
C ALA A 310 3.22 6.02 -2.71
N LEU A 311 2.60 5.82 -1.55
CA LEU A 311 1.59 6.71 -0.98
C LEU A 311 2.26 7.58 0.09
N VAL A 312 2.27 8.89 -0.12
CA VAL A 312 2.99 9.83 0.75
C VAL A 312 2.03 10.82 1.40
N GLY A 313 1.95 10.81 2.73
CA GLY A 313 1.27 11.82 3.53
C GLY A 313 2.22 12.94 3.97
N ARG A 314 1.80 14.19 3.82
CA ARG A 314 2.49 15.39 4.35
C ARG A 314 1.51 16.33 5.00
N THR A 315 2.03 17.23 5.83
CA THR A 315 1.32 18.27 6.58
C THR A 315 0.55 17.74 7.79
N SER A 316 -0.16 18.60 8.52
CA SER A 316 -0.73 18.26 9.84
C SER A 316 -1.65 17.03 9.81
N THR A 317 -2.46 16.86 8.76
CA THR A 317 -3.33 15.67 8.60
C THR A 317 -3.69 15.44 7.14
N ALA A 318 -3.22 14.33 6.57
CA ALA A 318 -3.63 13.80 5.26
C ALA A 318 -4.58 12.60 5.48
N THR A 319 -5.65 12.50 4.69
CA THR A 319 -6.63 11.41 4.85
C THR A 319 -6.88 10.63 3.57
N VAL A 320 -7.00 9.32 3.70
CA VAL A 320 -7.31 8.38 2.63
C VAL A 320 -8.49 7.50 3.09
N GLY A 321 -9.59 7.57 2.35
CA GLY A 321 -10.78 6.77 2.54
C GLY A 321 -10.87 5.69 1.46
N VAL A 322 -10.92 4.41 1.87
CA VAL A 322 -11.12 3.26 0.98
C VAL A 322 -12.41 2.51 1.33
N SER A 323 -13.25 2.16 0.37
CA SER A 323 -14.52 1.46 0.64
C SER A 323 -14.55 -0.02 0.30
N GLU A 324 -13.65 -0.52 -0.55
CA GLU A 324 -13.61 -1.93 -0.95
C GLU A 324 -12.26 -2.59 -0.65
N SER A 325 -11.16 -2.00 -1.12
CA SER A 325 -9.81 -2.57 -0.95
C SER A 325 -8.71 -1.52 -0.75
N PHE A 326 -7.70 -1.89 0.03
CA PHE A 326 -6.40 -1.23 0.10
C PHE A 326 -5.32 -2.31 -0.03
N VAL A 327 -4.46 -2.18 -1.05
CA VAL A 327 -3.37 -3.12 -1.34
C VAL A 327 -2.07 -2.33 -1.49
N ASN A 328 -1.05 -2.67 -0.71
CA ASN A 328 0.24 -1.98 -0.73
C ASN A 328 1.42 -2.93 -0.97
N ASP A 329 1.87 -3.07 -2.22
CA ASP A 329 3.15 -3.71 -2.60
C ASP A 329 4.31 -2.68 -2.67
N GLY A 330 4.02 -1.40 -2.41
CA GLY A 330 4.96 -0.28 -2.47
C GLY A 330 5.37 0.25 -1.10
N THR A 331 5.39 1.58 -0.95
CA THR A 331 5.72 2.22 0.34
C THR A 331 4.61 3.18 0.77
N VAL A 332 4.11 3.04 1.99
CA VAL A 332 3.28 4.04 2.66
C VAL A 332 4.17 4.89 3.56
N ILE A 333 4.23 6.19 3.34
CA ILE A 333 5.15 7.10 4.05
C ILE A 333 4.36 8.24 4.69
N ALA A 334 4.58 8.49 5.99
CA ALA A 334 4.23 9.76 6.62
C ALA A 334 5.50 10.63 6.74
N GLN A 335 5.60 11.64 5.88
CA GLN A 335 6.76 12.55 5.85
C GLN A 335 6.64 13.71 6.85
N SER A 336 5.42 14.07 7.26
CA SER A 336 5.13 15.02 8.34
C SER A 336 3.69 14.90 8.80
N GLY A 337 3.42 15.33 10.04
CA GLY A 337 2.11 15.27 10.67
C GLY A 337 1.53 13.85 10.67
N GLN A 338 0.26 13.68 10.38
CA GLN A 338 -0.42 12.38 10.39
C GLN A 338 -0.95 11.99 8.99
N LEU A 339 -0.65 10.77 8.53
CA LEU A 339 -1.35 10.10 7.45
C LEU A 339 -2.38 9.13 8.03
N LEU A 340 -3.67 9.43 7.84
CA LEU A 340 -4.77 8.60 8.31
C LEU A 340 -5.39 7.85 7.12
N ILE A 341 -5.32 6.52 7.15
CA ILE A 341 -5.91 5.63 6.14
C ILE A 341 -7.05 4.88 6.81
N GLY A 342 -8.24 4.93 6.24
CA GLY A 342 -9.40 4.27 6.84
C GLY A 342 -10.53 4.06 5.86
N GLY A 343 -11.65 3.54 6.34
CA GLY A 343 -12.86 3.40 5.56
C GLY A 343 -13.50 2.02 5.71
N ALA A 344 -14.37 1.68 4.77
CA ALA A 344 -15.21 0.49 4.82
C ALA A 344 -14.62 -0.71 4.05
N ALA A 345 -13.35 -0.63 3.63
CA ALA A 345 -12.70 -1.70 2.88
C ALA A 345 -12.79 -3.05 3.60
N THR A 346 -12.98 -4.10 2.80
CA THR A 346 -13.05 -5.49 3.24
C THR A 346 -11.74 -6.24 3.01
N ILE A 347 -10.88 -5.69 2.15
CA ILE A 347 -9.54 -6.18 1.87
C ILE A 347 -8.56 -5.12 2.35
N TRP A 348 -7.77 -5.49 3.37
CA TRP A 348 -6.67 -4.69 3.88
C TRP A 348 -5.40 -5.52 3.77
N ASP A 349 -4.64 -5.27 2.72
CA ASP A 349 -3.35 -5.88 2.46
C ASP A 349 -2.29 -4.75 2.52
N LEU A 350 -1.40 -4.84 3.51
CA LEU A 350 -0.42 -3.79 3.81
C LEU A 350 0.96 -4.03 3.20
N ASP A 351 1.17 -5.19 2.58
CA ASP A 351 2.45 -5.61 2.00
C ASP A 351 2.36 -6.25 0.62
N GLY A 352 1.16 -6.35 0.06
CA GLY A 352 0.87 -6.76 -1.31
C GLY A 352 1.03 -8.27 -1.51
N GLU A 353 0.53 -8.76 -2.66
CA GLU A 353 0.62 -10.17 -3.04
C GLU A 353 2.07 -10.71 -3.17
N ASN A 354 3.07 -9.82 -3.24
CA ASN A 354 4.49 -10.16 -3.37
C ASN A 354 5.27 -9.96 -2.08
N ASP A 355 4.61 -9.70 -0.93
CA ASP A 355 5.27 -9.55 0.36
C ASP A 355 6.29 -8.38 0.38
N GLY A 356 6.09 -7.39 -0.49
CA GLY A 356 7.06 -6.36 -0.84
C GLY A 356 6.81 -5.00 -0.18
N GLY A 357 5.61 -4.79 0.36
CA GLY A 357 5.21 -3.48 0.84
C GLY A 357 5.89 -3.07 2.15
N SER A 358 5.91 -1.76 2.37
CA SER A 358 6.50 -1.18 3.57
C SER A 358 5.72 -0.01 4.13
N LEU A 359 5.76 0.13 5.46
CA LEU A 359 5.16 1.23 6.22
C LEU A 359 6.28 2.04 6.87
N ASN A 360 6.34 3.34 6.58
CA ASN A 360 7.41 4.22 7.05
C ASN A 360 6.84 5.47 7.77
N ALA A 361 6.85 5.40 9.10
CA ALA A 361 6.50 6.47 10.03
C ALA A 361 7.75 7.11 10.65
N THR A 362 8.78 7.43 9.86
CA THR A 362 10.02 8.04 10.39
C THR A 362 9.97 9.55 10.58
N SER A 363 9.02 10.23 9.95
CA SER A 363 8.94 11.70 9.97
C SER A 363 7.53 12.23 10.24
N GLY A 364 6.56 11.32 10.39
CA GLY A 364 5.18 11.59 10.70
C GLY A 364 4.50 10.30 11.16
N ASP A 365 3.28 10.43 11.68
CA ASP A 365 2.50 9.32 12.21
C ASP A 365 1.68 8.66 11.10
N ILE A 366 1.55 7.34 11.16
CA ILE A 366 0.64 6.57 10.30
C ILE A 366 -0.46 5.98 11.19
N GLY A 367 -1.72 6.23 10.81
CA GLY A 367 -2.89 5.67 11.49
C GLY A 367 -3.79 4.89 10.54
N PHE A 368 -4.18 3.68 10.94
CA PHE A 368 -5.16 2.86 10.24
C PHE A 368 -6.50 2.79 11.00
N GLN A 369 -7.59 3.17 10.35
CA GLN A 369 -8.97 3.05 10.86
C GLN A 369 -9.73 1.99 10.08
N MET A 370 -9.36 0.73 10.32
CA MET A 370 -9.93 -0.43 9.64
C MET A 370 -11.18 -0.95 10.38
N ILE A 371 -12.20 -1.31 9.60
CA ILE A 371 -13.42 -1.96 10.11
C ILE A 371 -13.35 -3.48 10.09
N SER A 372 -12.35 -4.05 9.40
CA SER A 372 -12.11 -5.47 9.21
C SER A 372 -10.63 -5.78 9.47
N PRO A 373 -10.28 -7.00 9.92
CA PRO A 373 -8.88 -7.41 10.05
C PRO A 373 -8.13 -7.36 8.72
N LEU A 374 -6.79 -7.47 8.81
CA LEU A 374 -5.95 -7.65 7.63
C LEU A 374 -6.38 -8.89 6.83
N HIS A 375 -6.23 -8.80 5.51
CA HIS A 375 -6.51 -9.89 4.58
C HIS A 375 -5.57 -11.08 4.84
N ASP A 376 -4.31 -10.77 5.12
CA ASP A 376 -3.20 -11.66 5.39
C ASP A 376 -2.23 -11.05 6.43
N PRO A 377 -1.32 -11.87 7.01
CA PRO A 377 -0.23 -11.36 7.84
C PRO A 377 0.77 -10.52 7.05
N ILE A 378 1.31 -9.49 7.69
CA ILE A 378 2.36 -8.64 7.14
C ILE A 378 3.70 -9.38 7.18
N SER A 379 4.28 -9.58 6.02
CA SER A 379 5.62 -10.13 5.76
C SER A 379 6.61 -9.04 5.29
N GLY A 380 6.11 -7.85 4.95
CA GLY A 380 6.88 -6.67 4.57
C GLY A 380 7.66 -6.00 5.72
N SER A 381 8.01 -4.72 5.54
CA SER A 381 8.78 -3.95 6.54
C SER A 381 8.01 -2.79 7.17
N VAL A 382 8.26 -2.57 8.46
CA VAL A 382 7.73 -1.43 9.23
C VAL A 382 8.88 -0.66 9.83
N THR A 383 8.88 0.66 9.66
CA THR A 383 9.87 1.54 10.28
C THR A 383 9.15 2.69 10.99
N VAL A 384 9.44 2.87 12.27
CA VAL A 384 8.90 3.97 13.09
C VAL A 384 10.06 4.77 13.64
N GLY A 385 10.06 6.09 13.42
CA GLY A 385 11.11 6.99 13.88
C GLY A 385 10.85 7.56 15.26
N ALA A 386 11.82 8.33 15.74
CA ALA A 386 11.78 8.97 17.05
C ALA A 386 10.60 9.95 17.15
N GLY A 387 9.78 9.78 18.18
CA GLY A 387 8.62 10.61 18.47
C GLY A 387 7.40 10.34 17.59
N HIS A 388 7.44 9.29 16.77
CA HIS A 388 6.39 8.95 15.82
C HIS A 388 5.64 7.68 16.19
N ILE A 389 4.43 7.56 15.62
CA ILE A 389 3.46 6.52 15.97
C ILE A 389 3.01 5.78 14.71
N LEU A 390 3.01 4.45 14.79
CA LEU A 390 2.17 3.60 13.96
C LEU A 390 0.98 3.10 14.79
N ALA A 391 -0.23 3.41 14.37
CA ALA A 391 -1.46 3.06 15.09
C ALA A 391 -2.46 2.34 14.18
N SER A 392 -3.27 1.45 14.78
CA SER A 392 -4.36 0.77 14.06
C SER A 392 -5.52 0.42 14.99
N SER A 393 -6.75 0.50 14.48
CA SER A 393 -7.96 0.03 15.17
C SER A 393 -8.15 -1.49 15.14
N GLN A 394 -7.40 -2.21 14.30
CA GLN A 394 -7.39 -3.68 14.23
C GLN A 394 -5.99 -4.22 14.50
N PRO A 395 -5.88 -5.46 15.01
CA PRO A 395 -4.59 -6.09 15.24
C PRO A 395 -3.75 -6.24 13.96
N PHE A 396 -2.44 -6.15 14.12
CA PHE A 396 -1.47 -6.56 13.11
C PHE A 396 -0.88 -7.91 13.48
N VAL A 397 -0.87 -8.81 12.50
CA VAL A 397 -0.13 -10.06 12.55
C VAL A 397 1.04 -9.91 11.60
N PHE A 398 2.24 -10.12 12.09
CA PHE A 398 3.49 -10.12 11.34
C PHE A 398 3.97 -11.55 11.23
N ASP A 399 4.27 -12.03 10.03
CA ASP A 399 4.74 -13.40 9.84
C ASP A 399 6.27 -13.49 9.74
N SER A 400 6.76 -14.64 9.28
CA SER A 400 8.18 -14.94 9.22
C SER A 400 8.97 -14.05 8.24
N GLY A 401 8.34 -13.37 7.28
CA GLY A 401 9.02 -12.41 6.41
C GLY A 401 9.33 -11.08 7.12
N ALA A 402 8.54 -10.75 8.14
CA ALA A 402 8.41 -9.40 8.66
C ALA A 402 9.69 -8.82 9.28
N ARG A 403 9.90 -7.54 9.02
CA ARG A 403 10.95 -6.72 9.65
C ARG A 403 10.38 -5.45 10.26
N ILE A 404 10.47 -5.32 11.57
CA ILE A 404 10.05 -4.11 12.30
C ILE A 404 11.31 -3.38 12.79
N TYR A 405 11.38 -2.08 12.56
CA TYR A 405 12.47 -1.20 12.98
C TYR A 405 11.90 -0.05 13.80
N LEU A 406 12.29 0.05 15.07
CA LEU A 406 11.84 1.08 15.99
C LEU A 406 13.02 1.96 16.39
N HIS A 407 13.10 3.14 15.75
CA HIS A 407 14.19 4.09 15.86
C HIS A 407 13.88 5.22 16.83
N GLY A 408 13.76 4.88 18.11
CA GLY A 408 13.48 5.84 19.18
C GLY A 408 14.62 6.79 19.50
N GLY A 409 14.29 7.91 20.15
CA GLY A 409 15.27 8.75 20.85
C GLY A 409 15.58 8.24 22.26
N SER A 410 16.11 9.11 23.12
CA SER A 410 16.45 8.78 24.52
C SER A 410 15.44 9.28 25.55
N THR A 411 14.33 9.87 25.12
CA THR A 411 13.29 10.42 25.99
C THR A 411 11.92 9.86 25.61
N ALA A 412 10.98 9.79 26.57
CA ALA A 412 9.62 9.29 26.32
C ALA A 412 8.86 10.08 25.24
N GLY A 413 9.21 11.35 25.02
CA GLY A 413 8.66 12.17 23.93
C GLY A 413 9.17 11.74 22.55
N ASP A 414 10.40 11.22 22.49
CA ASP A 414 11.07 10.77 21.28
C ASP A 414 10.95 9.26 21.06
N ALA A 415 10.16 8.54 21.86
CA ALA A 415 10.01 7.11 21.69
C ALA A 415 9.36 6.76 20.33
N ALA A 416 9.83 5.69 19.68
CA ALA A 416 9.16 5.10 18.53
C ALA A 416 8.00 4.21 19.03
N LYS A 417 6.76 4.48 18.60
CA LYS A 417 5.56 3.90 19.22
C LYS A 417 4.77 3.00 18.28
N LEU A 418 4.49 1.78 18.75
CA LEU A 418 3.50 0.89 18.17
C LEU A 418 2.23 0.92 19.02
N ASN A 419 1.20 1.60 18.52
CA ASN A 419 -0.12 1.68 19.14
C ASN A 419 -1.10 0.77 18.38
N VAL A 420 -0.73 -0.50 18.28
CA VAL A 420 -1.48 -1.54 17.57
C VAL A 420 -1.26 -2.88 18.25
N ASN A 421 -2.34 -3.65 18.46
CA ASN A 421 -2.23 -5.02 18.97
C ASN A 421 -1.35 -5.80 18.01
N THR A 422 -0.20 -6.25 18.47
CA THR A 422 0.86 -6.78 17.61
C THR A 422 1.10 -8.25 17.91
N THR A 423 1.09 -9.08 16.87
CA THR A 423 1.48 -10.51 16.98
C THR A 423 2.62 -10.78 16.00
N LEU A 424 3.78 -11.21 16.49
CA LEU A 424 4.91 -11.67 15.66
C LEU A 424 4.91 -13.19 15.58
N VAL A 425 4.96 -13.76 14.38
CA VAL A 425 4.83 -15.20 14.14
C VAL A 425 6.01 -15.74 13.31
N GLY A 426 6.68 -16.75 13.85
CA GLY A 426 7.71 -17.52 13.17
C GLY A 426 9.13 -17.01 13.40
N ASN A 427 10.08 -17.95 13.25
CA ASN A 427 11.51 -17.79 13.57
C ASN A 427 12.24 -16.64 12.87
N ASN A 428 11.66 -16.12 11.78
CA ASN A 428 12.29 -15.09 10.97
C ASN A 428 11.63 -13.71 11.12
N ALA A 429 10.50 -13.61 11.83
CA ALA A 429 9.91 -12.33 12.21
C ALA A 429 10.88 -11.63 13.17
N VAL A 430 11.34 -10.43 12.82
CA VAL A 430 12.34 -9.69 13.62
C VAL A 430 11.87 -8.28 13.90
N MET A 431 11.96 -7.89 15.18
CA MET A 431 11.89 -6.51 15.64
C MET A 431 13.29 -6.04 16.04
N ASN A 432 13.76 -4.93 15.48
CA ASN A 432 15.00 -4.27 15.85
C ASN A 432 14.70 -2.94 16.52
N VAL A 433 15.38 -2.68 17.64
CA VAL A 433 15.21 -1.48 18.46
C VAL A 433 16.59 -0.86 18.72
N ASP A 434 16.80 0.39 18.31
CA ASP A 434 18.08 1.10 18.50
C ASP A 434 17.99 2.40 19.33
N GLY A 435 16.87 2.59 20.02
CA GLY A 435 16.62 3.66 20.99
C GLY A 435 15.48 3.28 21.93
N LEU A 436 14.71 4.26 22.42
CA LEU A 436 13.51 4.01 23.22
C LEU A 436 12.30 3.67 22.34
N ALA A 437 11.77 2.46 22.46
CA ALA A 437 10.56 2.02 21.80
C ALA A 437 9.46 1.66 22.81
N GLN A 438 8.22 1.91 22.43
CA GLN A 438 7.05 1.55 23.24
C GLN A 438 6.02 0.79 22.40
N VAL A 439 5.54 -0.34 22.91
CA VAL A 439 4.35 -1.02 22.40
C VAL A 439 3.21 -0.77 23.37
N ASN A 440 2.30 0.12 22.98
CA ASN A 440 1.17 0.56 23.82
C ASN A 440 -0.12 -0.20 23.46
N ALA A 441 0.01 -1.52 23.28
CA ALA A 441 -1.08 -2.44 23.01
C ALA A 441 -0.65 -3.87 23.34
N PRO A 442 -1.60 -4.83 23.49
CA PRO A 442 -1.27 -6.24 23.66
C PRO A 442 -0.24 -6.75 22.65
N PHE A 443 0.72 -7.54 23.13
CA PHE A 443 1.89 -7.97 22.36
C PHE A 443 2.12 -9.48 22.45
N ASN A 444 2.01 -10.17 21.32
CA ASN A 444 2.23 -11.61 21.24
C ASN A 444 3.47 -11.89 20.39
N MET A 445 4.33 -12.79 20.86
CA MET A 445 5.45 -13.32 20.11
C MET A 445 5.39 -14.84 20.11
N LEU A 446 5.35 -15.41 18.90
CA LEU A 446 5.24 -16.83 18.64
C LEU A 446 6.44 -17.25 17.81
N ALA A 447 7.53 -17.60 18.49
CA ALA A 447 8.82 -17.97 17.93
C ALA A 447 9.53 -16.84 17.18
N ALA A 448 9.27 -15.57 17.52
CA ALA A 448 9.90 -14.41 16.89
C ALA A 448 11.17 -13.95 17.63
N THR A 449 11.94 -13.06 17.00
CA THR A 449 13.16 -12.48 17.59
C THR A 449 13.03 -10.97 17.78
N VAL A 450 13.45 -10.46 18.94
CA VAL A 450 13.64 -9.03 19.20
C VAL A 450 15.14 -8.79 19.41
N ASN A 451 15.71 -7.86 18.67
CA ASN A 451 17.08 -7.37 18.85
C ASN A 451 17.04 -5.97 19.41
N LEU A 452 17.72 -5.75 20.54
CA LEU A 452 17.89 -4.44 21.14
C LEU A 452 19.37 -4.07 21.04
N ASP A 453 19.68 -2.95 20.40
CA ASP A 453 21.04 -2.44 20.34
C ASP A 453 21.53 -1.97 21.72
N ALA A 454 22.81 -1.65 21.85
CA ALA A 454 23.36 -1.18 23.12
C ALA A 454 22.63 0.09 23.61
N GLN A 455 22.22 0.08 24.88
CA GLN A 455 21.43 1.14 25.52
C GLN A 455 20.03 1.37 24.93
N ALA A 456 19.55 0.52 24.02
CA ALA A 456 18.17 0.58 23.55
C ALA A 456 17.21 0.12 24.66
N GLU A 457 16.00 0.65 24.64
CA GLU A 457 14.97 0.33 25.62
C GLU A 457 13.66 -0.02 24.90
N LEU A 458 13.06 -1.14 25.28
CA LEU A 458 11.75 -1.58 24.79
C LEU A 458 10.79 -1.69 25.97
N GLU A 459 9.76 -0.85 25.97
CA GLU A 459 8.67 -0.92 26.95
C GLU A 459 7.43 -1.58 26.34
N LEU A 460 6.90 -2.59 27.01
CA LEU A 460 5.68 -3.29 26.66
C LEU A 460 4.61 -2.95 27.71
N GLY A 461 3.76 -1.97 27.38
CA GLY A 461 2.83 -1.34 28.32
C GLY A 461 1.58 -2.16 28.66
N TYR A 462 1.37 -3.28 27.99
CA TYR A 462 0.15 -4.10 28.05
C TYR A 462 0.51 -5.59 28.07
N ASP A 463 -0.51 -6.44 28.25
CA ASP A 463 -0.31 -7.87 28.38
C ASP A 463 0.52 -8.46 27.23
N ALA A 464 1.46 -9.32 27.58
CA ALA A 464 2.38 -9.96 26.66
C ALA A 464 2.30 -11.50 26.71
N ILE A 465 2.39 -12.15 25.56
CA ILE A 465 2.52 -13.61 25.45
C ILE A 465 3.79 -13.93 24.67
N LEU A 466 4.71 -14.65 25.32
CA LEU A 466 5.99 -15.06 24.75
C LEU A 466 6.02 -16.58 24.64
N THR A 467 6.09 -17.11 23.42
CA THR A 467 6.15 -18.56 23.17
C THR A 467 7.26 -18.86 22.17
N GLY A 468 8.34 -19.52 22.58
CA GLY A 468 9.46 -19.80 21.67
C GLY A 468 10.30 -18.57 21.31
N SER A 469 10.09 -17.43 21.98
CA SER A 469 10.60 -16.11 21.57
C SER A 469 12.05 -15.90 22.00
N SER A 470 12.81 -15.12 21.23
CA SER A 470 14.18 -14.75 21.59
C SER A 470 14.37 -13.24 21.70
N PHE A 471 14.98 -12.80 22.80
CA PHE A 471 15.45 -11.42 22.99
C PHE A 471 16.98 -11.42 22.97
N ASN A 472 17.56 -10.64 22.05
CA ASN A 472 18.99 -10.43 21.92
C ASN A 472 19.32 -8.99 22.33
N MET A 473 19.90 -8.82 23.51
CA MET A 473 20.14 -7.50 24.11
C MET A 473 21.62 -7.11 24.04
N GLY A 474 21.87 -5.92 23.50
CA GLY A 474 23.15 -5.22 23.55
C GLY A 474 23.52 -4.79 24.97
N ALA A 475 24.73 -4.26 25.12
CA ALA A 475 25.24 -3.81 26.41
C ALA A 475 24.39 -2.66 26.99
N GLY A 476 23.77 -2.92 28.15
CA GLY A 476 22.89 -1.98 28.86
C GLY A 476 21.55 -1.75 28.18
N ALA A 477 21.17 -2.57 27.20
CA ALA A 477 19.82 -2.57 26.66
C ALA A 477 18.82 -3.09 27.71
N THR A 478 17.58 -2.60 27.66
CA THR A 478 16.53 -3.01 28.60
C THR A 478 15.24 -3.37 27.88
N ALA A 479 14.62 -4.50 28.25
CA ALA A 479 13.26 -4.82 27.87
C ALA A 479 12.38 -4.84 29.13
N ALA A 480 11.37 -3.96 29.19
CA ALA A 480 10.48 -3.81 30.34
C ALA A 480 9.05 -4.24 29.99
N PHE A 481 8.47 -5.11 30.82
CA PHE A 481 7.12 -5.63 30.70
C PHE A 481 6.27 -5.06 31.83
N GLU A 482 5.47 -4.03 31.53
CA GLU A 482 4.75 -3.24 32.54
C GLU A 482 3.44 -3.89 33.00
N ALA A 483 2.95 -4.89 32.25
CA ALA A 483 1.70 -5.59 32.52
C ALA A 483 1.91 -7.12 32.54
N SER A 484 0.81 -7.87 32.53
CA SER A 484 0.86 -9.32 32.72
C SER A 484 1.62 -9.99 31.59
N THR A 485 2.56 -10.89 31.91
CA THR A 485 3.37 -11.58 30.91
C THR A 485 3.27 -13.09 31.07
N ARG A 486 2.85 -13.80 30.01
CA ARG A 486 2.92 -15.26 29.94
C ARG A 486 4.15 -15.72 29.17
N ILE A 487 4.92 -16.64 29.72
CA ILE A 487 6.17 -17.12 29.15
C ILE A 487 6.13 -18.64 28.92
N THR A 488 6.54 -19.06 27.72
CA THR A 488 6.75 -20.46 27.33
C THR A 488 7.97 -20.55 26.41
N ASP A 489 8.89 -21.47 26.67
CA ASP A 489 10.04 -21.80 25.79
C ASP A 489 10.84 -20.58 25.25
N SER A 490 11.01 -19.51 26.04
CA SER A 490 11.58 -18.24 25.56
C SER A 490 13.01 -18.00 26.07
N SER A 491 13.81 -17.24 25.32
CA SER A 491 15.20 -16.92 25.68
C SER A 491 15.45 -15.42 25.79
N PHE A 492 16.15 -15.03 26.85
CA PHE A 492 16.56 -13.66 27.15
C PHE A 492 18.09 -13.58 27.17
N GLY A 493 18.69 -13.43 25.99
CA GLY A 493 20.13 -13.29 25.81
C GLY A 493 20.57 -11.84 25.99
N ALA A 494 21.59 -11.60 26.81
CA ALA A 494 22.22 -10.29 26.89
C ALA A 494 23.73 -10.39 26.74
N SER A 495 24.32 -9.39 26.10
CA SER A 495 25.75 -9.14 26.13
C SER A 495 26.05 -8.04 27.16
N GLY A 496 27.00 -8.28 28.07
CA GLY A 496 27.35 -7.30 29.10
C GLY A 496 26.21 -7.04 30.10
N ALA A 497 25.85 -5.78 30.30
CA ALA A 497 24.91 -5.32 31.34
C ALA A 497 23.45 -5.16 30.86
N GLY A 498 23.03 -5.85 29.80
CA GLY A 498 21.63 -5.81 29.36
C GLY A 498 20.68 -6.51 30.34
N SER A 499 19.43 -6.04 30.44
CA SER A 499 18.46 -6.53 31.43
C SER A 499 17.03 -6.70 30.89
N VAL A 500 16.27 -7.62 31.47
CA VAL A 500 14.82 -7.74 31.29
C VAL A 500 14.15 -7.41 32.63
N LYS A 501 13.03 -6.70 32.61
CA LYS A 501 12.24 -6.38 33.79
C LYS A 501 10.80 -6.83 33.61
N PHE A 502 10.33 -7.70 34.49
CA PHE A 502 8.91 -8.06 34.58
C PHE A 502 8.29 -7.27 35.73
N ASN A 503 7.73 -6.10 35.40
CA ASN A 503 7.08 -5.21 36.37
C ASN A 503 5.64 -5.64 36.68
N GLY A 504 4.96 -6.26 35.71
CA GLY A 504 3.65 -6.87 35.92
C GLY A 504 3.72 -8.33 36.38
N GLU A 505 2.53 -8.92 36.64
CA GLU A 505 2.40 -10.34 36.98
C GLU A 505 3.01 -11.23 35.88
N THR A 506 3.72 -12.29 36.27
CA THR A 506 4.34 -13.22 35.33
C THR A 506 3.76 -14.62 35.50
N GLU A 507 3.27 -15.19 34.40
CA GLU A 507 2.82 -16.58 34.33
C GLU A 507 3.86 -17.44 33.59
N LEU A 508 4.51 -18.34 34.31
CA LEU A 508 5.38 -19.37 33.74
C LEU A 508 4.51 -20.54 33.29
N TYR A 509 4.33 -20.64 31.97
CA TYR A 509 3.40 -21.57 31.33
C TYR A 509 4.13 -22.74 30.65
N GLY A 510 5.20 -23.22 31.28
CA GLY A 510 5.89 -24.43 30.90
C GLY A 510 7.11 -24.22 30.00
N GLY A 511 7.82 -25.32 29.75
CA GLY A 511 8.95 -25.34 28.84
C GLY A 511 10.26 -24.85 29.48
N THR A 512 11.18 -24.37 28.65
CA THR A 512 12.49 -23.87 29.08
C THR A 512 12.65 -22.37 28.85
N VAL A 513 12.87 -21.61 29.93
CA VAL A 513 13.24 -20.20 29.86
C VAL A 513 14.76 -20.07 29.95
N THR A 514 15.40 -19.50 28.93
CA THR A 514 16.86 -19.34 28.89
C THR A 514 17.29 -17.93 29.29
N VAL A 515 18.29 -17.80 30.16
CA VAL A 515 18.74 -16.50 30.71
C VAL A 515 20.24 -16.30 30.46
N GLY A 516 20.58 -15.31 29.62
CA GLY A 516 21.96 -14.92 29.34
C GLY A 516 22.43 -13.65 30.07
N GLY A 517 21.50 -12.77 30.45
CA GLY A 517 21.76 -11.49 31.13
C GLY A 517 21.25 -11.44 32.57
N VAL A 518 20.74 -10.28 32.97
CA VAL A 518 19.97 -10.13 34.23
C VAL A 518 18.49 -10.06 33.89
N VAL A 519 17.67 -10.88 34.53
CA VAL A 519 16.21 -10.78 34.50
C VAL A 519 15.76 -10.36 35.89
N HIS A 520 15.03 -9.26 36.01
CA HIS A 520 14.43 -8.76 37.24
C HIS A 520 12.96 -9.11 37.29
N GLN A 521 12.56 -9.80 38.35
CA GLN A 521 11.17 -10.16 38.61
C GLN A 521 10.59 -9.24 39.70
N ASN A 522 10.04 -8.10 39.26
CA ASN A 522 9.47 -7.10 40.16
C ASN A 522 7.99 -7.38 40.50
N GLY A 523 7.25 -7.99 39.57
CA GLY A 523 5.86 -8.42 39.78
C GLY A 523 5.74 -9.87 40.25
N ASP A 524 4.59 -10.25 40.81
CA ASP A 524 4.31 -11.60 41.30
C ASP A 524 4.42 -12.66 40.19
N VAL A 525 4.80 -13.88 40.56
CA VAL A 525 4.97 -15.00 39.64
C VAL A 525 4.01 -16.13 39.96
N THR A 526 3.38 -16.71 38.93
CA THR A 526 2.66 -17.97 39.03
C THR A 526 3.27 -19.02 38.11
N VAL A 527 3.58 -20.20 38.66
CA VAL A 527 4.06 -21.36 37.89
C VAL A 527 2.90 -22.30 37.60
N THR A 528 2.33 -22.16 36.41
CA THR A 528 1.12 -22.90 36.00
C THR A 528 1.44 -24.25 35.37
N LEU A 529 2.62 -24.41 34.75
CA LEU A 529 3.07 -25.67 34.16
C LEU A 529 4.54 -25.93 34.48
N PRO A 530 5.01 -27.20 34.39
CA PRO A 530 6.40 -27.54 34.66
C PRO A 530 7.38 -26.71 33.83
N THR A 531 8.20 -25.90 34.53
CA THR A 531 9.08 -24.90 33.90
C THR A 531 10.51 -25.07 34.38
N THR A 532 11.47 -24.93 33.46
CA THR A 532 12.89 -24.82 33.77
C THR A 532 13.39 -23.44 33.39
N ILE A 533 13.91 -22.68 34.36
CA ILE A 533 14.69 -21.46 34.10
C ILE A 533 16.16 -21.85 34.13
N HIS A 534 16.91 -21.60 33.05
CA HIS A 534 18.29 -22.06 32.90
C HIS A 534 19.16 -21.03 32.20
N GLY A 535 20.45 -20.95 32.58
CA GLY A 535 21.45 -20.27 31.77
C GLY A 535 22.57 -19.65 32.60
N PRO A 536 23.58 -19.06 31.94
CA PRO A 536 24.71 -18.43 32.61
C PRO A 536 24.37 -17.10 33.30
N GLY A 537 23.16 -16.55 33.06
CA GLY A 537 22.73 -15.27 33.61
C GLY A 537 22.20 -15.33 35.05
N THR A 538 21.72 -14.18 35.50
CA THR A 538 21.05 -13.98 36.79
C THR A 538 19.55 -13.89 36.56
N TRP A 539 18.78 -14.65 37.34
CA TRP A 539 17.34 -14.42 37.49
C TRP A 539 17.12 -13.85 38.88
N ASP A 540 17.06 -12.53 38.98
CA ASP A 540 16.73 -11.79 40.18
C ASP A 540 15.24 -12.00 40.50
N MET A 541 14.96 -12.79 41.53
CA MET A 541 13.63 -13.36 41.79
C MET A 541 12.65 -12.39 42.47
N ASP A 542 13.14 -11.37 43.15
CA ASP A 542 12.34 -10.36 43.85
C ASP A 542 12.64 -8.93 43.42
N GLY A 543 13.57 -8.78 42.46
CA GLY A 543 13.74 -7.58 41.69
C GLY A 543 14.25 -6.42 42.54
N ASP A 544 13.88 -5.20 42.14
CA ASP A 544 14.38 -3.99 42.81
C ASP A 544 13.68 -3.70 44.16
N ASP A 545 12.48 -4.27 44.38
CA ASP A 545 11.59 -3.92 45.50
C ASP A 545 11.58 -4.95 46.65
N GLY A 546 12.06 -6.18 46.42
CA GLY A 546 12.18 -7.23 47.45
C GLY A 546 10.86 -7.82 47.96
N ASN A 547 9.73 -7.56 47.29
CA ASN A 547 8.39 -7.91 47.79
C ASN A 547 7.65 -8.94 46.92
N THR A 548 8.30 -9.50 45.91
CA THR A 548 7.67 -10.42 44.93
C THR A 548 7.17 -11.70 45.59
N VAL A 549 5.96 -12.13 45.21
CA VAL A 549 5.40 -13.42 45.62
C VAL A 549 5.47 -14.43 44.47
N TRP A 550 6.01 -15.62 44.76
CA TRP A 550 6.06 -16.76 43.84
C TRP A 550 5.04 -17.83 44.26
N PHE A 551 4.00 -18.00 43.45
CA PHE A 551 3.05 -19.09 43.56
C PHE A 551 3.50 -20.27 42.69
N VAL A 552 4.20 -21.20 43.29
CA VAL A 552 4.74 -22.37 42.59
C VAL A 552 3.71 -23.50 42.71
N ASN A 553 2.83 -23.61 41.71
CA ASN A 553 1.75 -24.62 41.67
C ASN A 553 2.12 -25.88 40.87
N ASN A 554 3.28 -25.86 40.20
CA ASN A 554 3.85 -26.95 39.41
C ASN A 554 5.36 -26.94 39.55
N ASN A 555 6.01 -28.00 39.07
CA ASN A 555 7.47 -28.14 39.16
C ASN A 555 8.21 -26.94 38.54
N LEU A 556 9.06 -26.31 39.34
CA LEU A 556 9.95 -25.23 38.92
C LEU A 556 11.39 -25.68 39.14
N THR A 557 12.19 -25.63 38.07
CA THR A 557 13.65 -25.85 38.15
C THR A 557 14.38 -24.55 37.87
N LEU A 558 15.21 -24.09 38.81
CA LEU A 558 16.06 -22.91 38.70
C LEU A 558 17.52 -23.37 38.54
N ASN A 559 18.05 -23.28 37.32
CA ASN A 559 19.41 -23.65 36.94
C ASN A 559 20.17 -22.43 36.37
N THR A 560 20.21 -21.34 37.13
CA THR A 560 20.84 -20.06 36.77
C THR A 560 22.18 -19.87 37.49
N ALA A 561 23.01 -18.93 37.07
CA ALA A 561 24.24 -18.64 37.82
C ALA A 561 23.92 -18.02 39.19
N ARG A 562 22.89 -17.18 39.24
CA ARG A 562 22.50 -16.36 40.41
C ARG A 562 20.98 -16.16 40.49
N LEU A 563 20.49 -15.94 41.71
CA LEU A 563 19.08 -15.67 42.02
C LEU A 563 18.81 -14.21 42.41
N GLU A 564 19.86 -13.40 42.50
CA GLU A 564 19.81 -12.02 42.98
C GLU A 564 20.89 -11.21 42.25
N ASN A 565 20.58 -9.97 41.91
CA ASN A 565 21.54 -9.07 41.28
C ASN A 565 22.56 -8.48 42.29
N GLY A 566 22.31 -8.59 43.59
CA GLY A 566 23.25 -8.23 44.66
C GLY A 566 24.26 -9.32 45.08
N ALA A 567 25.38 -8.91 45.69
CA ALA A 567 26.47 -9.82 46.09
C ALA A 567 26.05 -10.94 47.06
N ASN A 568 24.89 -10.83 47.71
CA ASN A 568 24.49 -11.69 48.83
C ASN A 568 23.49 -12.81 48.46
N GLN A 569 23.09 -12.95 47.17
CA GLN A 569 22.20 -14.04 46.71
C GLN A 569 20.96 -14.21 47.60
N ARG A 570 20.38 -13.10 48.04
CA ARG A 570 19.40 -13.03 49.12
C ARG A 570 18.03 -12.75 48.49
N PHE A 571 17.15 -13.73 48.57
CA PHE A 571 15.75 -13.57 48.24
C PHE A 571 14.98 -13.20 49.51
N ASP A 572 14.48 -11.97 49.59
CA ASP A 572 13.68 -11.42 50.68
C ASP A 572 12.16 -11.39 50.38
N GLY A 573 11.77 -11.81 49.18
CA GLY A 573 10.37 -12.05 48.80
C GLY A 573 9.70 -13.28 49.44
N ARG A 574 8.58 -13.71 48.87
CA ARG A 574 7.77 -14.83 49.38
C ARG A 574 7.66 -15.96 48.35
N ILE A 575 7.87 -17.20 48.77
CA ILE A 575 7.60 -18.40 47.96
C ILE A 575 6.50 -19.23 48.63
N GLU A 576 5.44 -19.51 47.87
CA GLU A 576 4.34 -20.39 48.23
C GLU A 576 4.36 -21.62 47.33
N LEU A 577 4.80 -22.75 47.87
CA LEU A 577 4.73 -24.03 47.19
C LEU A 577 3.35 -24.64 47.42
N GLY A 578 2.59 -24.76 46.33
CA GLY A 578 1.23 -25.29 46.32
C GLY A 578 1.06 -26.47 45.37
N GLY A 579 0.04 -27.29 45.63
CA GLY A 579 -0.28 -28.45 44.81
C GLY A 579 0.53 -29.70 45.18
N SER A 580 -0.15 -30.85 45.26
CA SER A 580 0.49 -32.12 45.58
C SER A 580 1.46 -32.53 44.45
N GLY A 581 2.70 -32.86 44.82
CA GLY A 581 3.75 -33.28 43.89
C GLY A 581 4.60 -32.13 43.33
N THR A 582 4.37 -30.89 43.77
CA THR A 582 5.13 -29.73 43.31
C THR A 582 6.53 -29.68 43.93
N THR A 583 7.55 -29.54 43.09
CA THR A 583 8.95 -29.39 43.51
C THR A 583 9.55 -28.08 43.02
N LEU A 584 10.22 -27.35 43.92
CA LEU A 584 11.17 -26.29 43.59
C LEU A 584 12.59 -26.86 43.64
N SER A 585 13.27 -26.97 42.49
CA SER A 585 14.65 -27.46 42.41
C SER A 585 15.61 -26.30 42.11
N VAL A 586 16.54 -25.99 43.01
CA VAL A 586 17.47 -24.85 42.87
C VAL A 586 18.91 -25.30 42.74
N SER A 587 19.54 -24.99 41.61
CA SER A 587 20.95 -25.27 41.32
C SER A 587 21.64 -24.03 40.74
N THR A 588 22.43 -23.37 41.58
CA THR A 588 23.13 -22.11 41.33
C THR A 588 24.65 -22.28 41.46
N GLY A 589 25.44 -21.30 41.01
CA GLY A 589 26.90 -21.35 41.12
C GLY A 589 27.46 -21.23 42.55
N SER A 590 26.65 -20.69 43.46
CA SER A 590 26.97 -20.44 44.88
C SER A 590 25.75 -20.71 45.75
N PRO A 591 25.90 -20.93 47.07
CA PRO A 591 24.78 -20.94 48.00
C PRO A 591 23.88 -19.72 47.84
N TRP A 592 22.59 -19.88 48.13
CA TRP A 592 21.60 -18.80 48.10
C TRP A 592 20.93 -18.66 49.46
N THR A 593 20.40 -17.49 49.74
CA THR A 593 19.81 -17.15 51.04
C THR A 593 18.31 -16.92 50.87
N MET A 594 17.50 -17.68 51.61
CA MET A 594 16.08 -17.46 51.82
C MET A 594 15.90 -16.56 53.04
N ASP A 595 15.75 -15.26 52.81
CA ASP A 595 15.59 -14.27 53.87
C ASP A 595 14.16 -13.80 54.07
N GLY A 596 13.33 -13.96 53.05
CA GLY A 596 11.91 -13.69 53.14
C GLY A 596 11.15 -14.89 53.70
N ARG A 597 10.01 -15.22 53.09
CA ARG A 597 9.13 -16.29 53.57
C ARG A 597 9.04 -17.46 52.59
N LEU A 598 9.34 -18.66 53.04
CA LEU A 598 9.12 -19.91 52.32
C LEU A 598 7.99 -20.71 52.98
N SER A 599 7.00 -21.10 52.22
CA SER A 599 5.82 -21.84 52.70
C SER A 599 5.65 -23.13 51.92
N LEU A 600 5.66 -24.25 52.64
CA LEU A 600 5.56 -25.60 52.12
C LEU A 600 4.19 -26.19 52.47
N GLN A 601 3.43 -26.60 51.45
CA GLN A 601 2.18 -27.35 51.63
C GLN A 601 2.40 -28.86 51.56
N ASP A 602 1.38 -29.63 51.94
CA ASP A 602 1.40 -31.08 51.93
C ASP A 602 1.78 -31.65 50.56
N GLY A 603 2.85 -32.45 50.53
CA GLY A 603 3.35 -33.10 49.31
C GLY A 603 4.11 -32.16 48.36
N THR A 604 4.60 -31.02 48.86
CA THR A 604 5.54 -30.15 48.14
C THR A 604 6.98 -30.38 48.60
N ALA A 605 7.97 -30.06 47.77
CA ALA A 605 9.37 -30.23 48.13
C ALA A 605 10.27 -29.10 47.61
N VAL A 606 11.32 -28.77 48.39
CA VAL A 606 12.48 -28.00 47.92
C VAL A 606 13.67 -28.94 47.75
N SER A 607 14.29 -28.93 46.57
CA SER A 607 15.43 -29.79 46.22
C SER A 607 16.50 -28.98 45.46
N GLY A 608 17.57 -29.65 45.03
CA GLY A 608 18.63 -29.05 44.21
C GLY A 608 20.03 -29.23 44.80
N SER A 609 21.06 -28.86 44.04
CA SER A 609 22.46 -29.05 44.45
C SER A 609 23.03 -27.90 45.29
N SER A 610 22.40 -26.72 45.25
CA SER A 610 22.89 -25.56 45.98
C SER A 610 22.44 -25.58 47.43
N GLN A 611 23.34 -25.19 48.32
CA GLN A 611 22.99 -24.97 49.72
C GLN A 611 22.06 -23.75 49.85
N MET A 612 20.91 -23.96 50.49
CA MET A 612 20.00 -22.90 50.93
C MET A 612 20.37 -22.47 52.35
N SER A 613 20.63 -21.18 52.56
CA SER A 613 20.74 -20.58 53.88
C SER A 613 19.42 -19.91 54.25
N VAL A 614 18.80 -20.26 55.37
CA VAL A 614 17.54 -19.67 55.81
C VAL A 614 17.83 -18.66 56.90
N THR A 615 17.55 -17.38 56.63
CA THR A 615 17.59 -16.28 57.61
C THR A 615 16.19 -15.75 57.92
N GLY A 616 15.22 -16.04 57.04
CA GLY A 616 13.83 -15.60 57.14
C GLY A 616 12.88 -16.57 57.82
N GLU A 617 11.64 -16.59 57.32
CA GLU A 617 10.56 -17.44 57.81
C GLU A 617 10.39 -18.70 56.95
N LEU A 618 10.42 -19.87 57.57
CA LEU A 618 10.08 -21.14 56.96
C LEU A 618 8.81 -21.72 57.60
N TYR A 619 7.76 -21.89 56.82
CA TYR A 619 6.54 -22.60 57.19
C TYR A 619 6.59 -24.00 56.60
N ALA A 620 6.99 -24.99 57.40
CA ALA A 620 7.33 -26.31 56.90
C ALA A 620 6.11 -27.20 56.58
N GLY A 621 4.92 -26.91 57.14
CA GLY A 621 3.71 -27.69 56.89
C GLY A 621 3.98 -29.20 56.96
N SER A 622 3.58 -29.95 55.92
CA SER A 622 4.08 -31.31 55.67
C SER A 622 4.84 -31.47 54.34
N GLY A 623 5.46 -30.39 53.87
CA GLY A 623 6.37 -30.44 52.73
C GLY A 623 7.80 -30.83 53.14
N ASP A 624 8.59 -31.23 52.16
CA ASP A 624 9.94 -31.75 52.34
C ASP A 624 11.02 -30.72 51.93
N ILE A 625 12.17 -30.75 52.61
CA ILE A 625 13.39 -30.04 52.18
C ILE A 625 14.48 -31.09 51.96
N ASP A 626 14.70 -31.44 50.70
CA ASP A 626 15.69 -32.41 50.23
C ASP A 626 17.00 -31.75 49.75
N ALA A 627 17.06 -30.41 49.74
CA ALA A 627 18.27 -29.65 49.43
C ALA A 627 19.20 -29.55 50.66
N PRO A 628 20.52 -29.33 50.47
CA PRO A 628 21.40 -28.95 51.57
C PRO A 628 20.90 -27.64 52.20
N VAL A 629 20.59 -27.64 53.50
CA VAL A 629 20.06 -26.46 54.20
C VAL A 629 20.92 -26.08 55.40
N ALA A 630 21.12 -24.78 55.61
CA ALA A 630 21.64 -24.21 56.85
C ALA A 630 20.65 -23.19 57.39
N PHE A 631 20.45 -23.19 58.72
CA PHE A 631 19.65 -22.19 59.41
C PHE A 631 20.59 -21.20 60.10
N GLU A 632 20.41 -19.92 59.81
CA GLU A 632 21.23 -18.85 60.38
C GLU A 632 20.58 -18.20 61.60
N ALA A 633 21.36 -17.37 62.31
CA ALA A 633 20.82 -16.59 63.40
C ALA A 633 19.67 -15.71 62.87
N ASN A 634 18.53 -15.76 63.58
CA ASN A 634 17.25 -15.10 63.25
C ASN A 634 16.29 -15.86 62.32
N SER A 635 16.64 -17.05 61.83
CA SER A 635 15.67 -17.89 61.12
C SER A 635 14.50 -18.27 62.02
N SER A 636 13.28 -18.20 61.50
CA SER A 636 12.06 -18.66 62.19
C SER A 636 11.49 -19.88 61.46
N VAL A 637 11.38 -21.02 62.15
CA VAL A 637 10.75 -22.22 61.61
C VAL A 637 9.42 -22.44 62.31
N VAL A 638 8.34 -22.39 61.54
CA VAL A 638 6.98 -22.70 61.97
C VAL A 638 6.61 -24.05 61.38
N VAL A 639 6.39 -25.03 62.26
CA VAL A 639 5.98 -26.40 61.90
C VAL A 639 4.48 -26.55 62.11
#